data_AF-A0A1E1WEC0-F1
#
_entry.id   AF-A0A1E1WEC0-F1
#
_cell.length_a   1.000
_cell.length_b   1.000
_cell.length_c   1.000
_cell.angle_alpha   90.00
_cell.angle_beta   90.00
_cell.angle_gamma   90.00
#
_symmetry.space_group_name_H-M   'P 1'
#
loop_
_entity.id
_entity.type
_entity.pdbx_description
1 polymer ?
#
loop_
_entity_poly.entity_id
_entity_poly.type
_entity_poly.pdbx_seq_one_letter_code
_entity_poly.pdbx_strand_id
1 'polypeptide(L)'
;GGVMQNDFRMWKAARTAWHRLLIATTLMDYTTKKAMAILFTKNYGSILKDFIRDDHDHSFSISSLSVQLYTTPTLAHHLIAKHDALFIVINTFVSECNRRCNNKGRLEFDRNHVSMAFKRAQFILYDVKYLLGSVPTSFDDDLRKGFLHGQSLLLNLLVMMQGMDSVVRQVGQHMEYEPEWESAFNLHVKLAHSITLSLEWCSAERGLIASAYRMALRRHGETYTAPPLVVRELGNQSASVIPYDVSSEPVSIHRPLSRFIAGLHLQLQRHGLNYHSREFERPERPKPTPEELIEPVLQTMAMIAQVHAGMWRRNGFALLNQLYFYHNVKCRAEMLDRDIVMLQIGASLIESNEFIIHVLNKFNLLDWASADFEQKHIEDDTLRHTISMVEEFLGLLVTIVGSRYVPGVGEVTNEDRTKKEIIQMLCVKPMPHSELNRSLPEDQSHETGLEAVIHEVADFTKPTGSGNRGVYKLKPHLYDEYDTFFYHYTREELSRSEEEQRNRRKAAGLPECCPPPPLPQLTPPFRLLASLLQSDAALHVIRIVLERALDLRARSFSETQVHKALHLIGYALRDEESGHYEFLAFSSRAARCGLLAQLQKIAASVRVDAHRPLARWLIAKCRELIGQSDEHMGDGENMETDQEEKPTSDDTADAEKTRRAKLAAERREKLMAQIKTQMNNFISNNATLFEETTTEVTEEEQDLRTLYSGAALGVWGGGVPEPPRTCIMCQEEARVEIKSEPLVLVAFAQHSTVLNRARQGG
;
A
#
# COMPACT_ATOMS: atom_id res chain seq x y z
N GLY A 1 9.40 44.45 -8.13
CA GLY A 1 10.11 44.05 -9.37
C GLY A 1 11.58 43.87 -9.08
N GLY A 2 12.38 44.94 -9.13
CA GLY A 2 13.83 44.88 -8.94
C GLY A 2 14.30 44.28 -7.60
N VAL A 3 13.60 44.55 -6.49
CA VAL A 3 13.92 43.93 -5.18
C VAL A 3 13.74 42.41 -5.22
N MET A 4 12.64 41.91 -5.81
CA MET A 4 12.36 40.47 -5.88
C MET A 4 13.41 39.70 -6.70
N GLN A 5 13.80 40.27 -7.84
CA GLN A 5 14.76 39.62 -8.76
C GLN A 5 16.20 39.66 -8.23
N ASN A 6 16.50 40.50 -7.24
CA ASN A 6 17.83 40.59 -6.63
C ASN A 6 17.88 40.05 -5.20
N ASP A 7 16.79 39.47 -4.69
CA ASP A 7 16.69 38.93 -3.32
C ASP A 7 17.82 37.95 -3.02
N PHE A 8 18.10 37.02 -3.94
CA PHE A 8 19.15 36.00 -3.79
C PHE A 8 20.56 36.59 -3.65
N ARG A 9 20.78 37.85 -4.07
CA ARG A 9 22.08 38.54 -3.95
C ARG A 9 22.23 39.32 -2.65
N MET A 10 21.16 39.45 -1.87
CA MET A 10 21.15 40.23 -0.63
C MET A 10 21.59 39.39 0.56
N TRP A 11 22.23 40.04 1.52
CA TRP A 11 22.52 39.46 2.83
C TRP A 11 21.23 39.19 3.61
N LYS A 12 21.26 38.17 4.48
CA LYS A 12 20.13 37.74 5.34
C LYS A 12 19.41 38.89 6.03
N ALA A 13 20.14 39.85 6.60
CA ALA A 13 19.57 41.02 7.29
C ALA A 13 18.74 41.92 6.35
N ALA A 14 19.22 42.16 5.13
CA ALA A 14 18.52 42.96 4.14
C ALA A 14 17.26 42.26 3.63
N ARG A 15 17.32 40.94 3.37
CA ARG A 15 16.14 40.14 3.00
C ARG A 15 15.07 40.19 4.08
N THR A 16 15.48 40.02 5.34
CA THR A 16 14.58 40.06 6.51
C THR A 16 13.90 41.42 6.65
N ALA A 17 14.65 42.52 6.46
CA ALA A 17 14.10 43.87 6.47
C ALA A 17 13.09 44.09 5.33
N TRP A 18 13.40 43.61 4.12
CA TRP A 18 12.49 43.69 2.97
C TRP A 18 11.23 42.85 3.17
N HIS A 19 11.34 41.62 3.67
CA HIS A 19 10.18 40.78 4.00
C HIS A 19 9.26 41.47 4.99
N ARG A 20 9.81 41.98 6.10
CA ARG A 20 9.03 42.71 7.11
C ARG A 20 8.34 43.93 6.50
N LEU A 21 9.06 44.70 5.68
CA LEU A 21 8.50 45.87 5.02
C LEU A 21 7.35 45.49 4.07
N LEU A 22 7.53 44.48 3.23
CA LEU A 22 6.51 44.01 2.29
C LEU A 22 5.28 43.50 3.02
N ILE A 23 5.47 42.70 4.08
CA ILE A 23 4.36 42.18 4.90
C ILE A 23 3.62 43.33 5.59
N ALA A 24 4.32 44.26 6.21
CA ALA A 24 3.72 45.35 6.98
C ALA A 24 3.08 46.46 6.11
N THR A 25 3.36 46.50 4.81
CA THR A 25 2.85 47.55 3.91
C THR A 25 2.06 46.97 2.74
N THR A 26 2.73 46.27 1.83
CA THR A 26 2.20 45.85 0.53
C THR A 26 1.17 44.73 0.65
N LEU A 27 1.25 43.91 1.70
CA LEU A 27 0.30 42.80 1.90
C LEU A 27 -0.92 43.19 2.74
N MET A 28 -0.95 44.40 3.32
CA MET A 28 -2.04 44.87 4.18
C MET A 28 -3.25 45.37 3.40
N ASP A 29 -3.05 46.04 2.27
CA ASP A 29 -4.13 46.51 1.40
C ASP A 29 -4.37 45.53 0.24
N TYR A 30 -5.63 45.23 -0.06
CA TYR A 30 -5.98 44.23 -1.09
C TYR A 30 -5.50 44.64 -2.48
N THR A 31 -5.56 45.93 -2.83
CA THR A 31 -5.17 46.42 -4.16
C THR A 31 -3.68 46.26 -4.38
N THR A 32 -2.87 46.68 -3.40
CA THR A 32 -1.42 46.53 -3.42
C THR A 32 -0.99 45.06 -3.34
N LYS A 33 -1.67 44.24 -2.51
CA LYS A 33 -1.46 42.79 -2.44
C LYS A 33 -1.73 42.11 -3.77
N LYS A 34 -2.82 42.46 -4.45
CA LYS A 34 -3.16 41.94 -5.78
C LYS A 34 -2.10 42.29 -6.82
N ALA A 35 -1.68 43.57 -6.88
CA ALA A 35 -0.63 44.00 -7.80
C ALA A 35 0.71 43.28 -7.54
N MET A 36 1.06 43.11 -6.26
CA MET A 36 2.23 42.34 -5.82
C MET A 36 2.14 40.88 -6.25
N ALA A 37 1.00 40.23 -6.06
CA ALA A 37 0.81 38.83 -6.42
C ALA A 37 0.93 38.61 -7.94
N ILE A 38 0.33 39.48 -8.75
CA ILE A 38 0.48 39.44 -10.21
C ILE A 38 1.95 39.58 -10.61
N LEU A 39 2.68 40.52 -10.00
CA LEU A 39 4.09 40.72 -10.29
C LEU A 39 4.95 39.53 -9.83
N PHE A 40 4.63 38.96 -8.66
CA PHE A 40 5.29 37.79 -8.12
C PHE A 40 5.10 36.58 -9.05
N THR A 41 3.85 36.28 -9.44
CA THR A 41 3.52 35.18 -10.37
C THR A 41 4.25 35.33 -11.71
N LYS A 42 4.29 36.54 -12.29
CA LYS A 42 5.03 36.81 -13.53
C LYS A 42 6.54 36.49 -13.43
N ASN A 43 7.14 36.70 -12.26
CA ASN A 43 8.56 36.47 -12.02
C ASN A 43 8.87 35.14 -11.31
N TYR A 44 7.84 34.35 -11.01
CA TYR A 44 7.92 33.17 -10.14
C TYR A 44 9.02 32.21 -10.57
N GLY A 45 9.06 31.85 -11.86
CA GLY A 45 10.03 30.91 -12.38
C GLY A 45 11.50 31.36 -12.22
N SER A 46 11.77 32.67 -12.28
CA SER A 46 13.12 33.20 -12.01
C SER A 46 13.43 33.17 -10.52
N ILE A 47 12.51 33.67 -9.69
CA ILE A 47 12.67 33.74 -8.23
C ILE A 47 12.96 32.35 -7.66
N LEU A 48 12.21 31.33 -8.08
CA LEU A 48 12.39 29.97 -7.58
C LEU A 48 13.66 29.31 -8.12
N LYS A 49 14.07 29.59 -9.36
CA LYS A 49 15.36 29.09 -9.88
C LYS A 49 16.55 29.71 -9.16
N ASP A 50 16.46 30.98 -8.80
CA ASP A 50 17.47 31.65 -7.98
C ASP A 50 17.50 31.05 -6.57
N PHE A 51 16.32 30.84 -5.94
CA PHE A 51 16.22 30.13 -4.66
C PHE A 51 16.81 28.71 -4.71
N ILE A 52 16.54 27.93 -5.74
CA ILE A 52 17.08 26.56 -5.89
C ILE A 52 18.61 26.54 -5.91
N ARG A 53 19.24 27.58 -6.45
CA ARG A 53 20.71 27.73 -6.54
C ARG A 53 21.33 28.42 -5.32
N ASP A 54 20.51 29.05 -4.49
CA ASP A 54 20.89 29.74 -3.26
C ASP A 54 21.18 28.73 -2.13
N ASP A 55 21.97 29.15 -1.15
CA ASP A 55 22.35 28.40 0.05
C ASP A 55 21.51 28.77 1.29
N HIS A 56 20.76 29.88 1.24
CA HIS A 56 19.92 30.33 2.34
C HIS A 56 18.63 29.49 2.52
N ASP A 57 18.07 29.47 3.73
CA ASP A 57 16.78 28.81 3.99
C ASP A 57 15.62 29.46 3.24
N HIS A 58 14.58 28.65 2.97
CA HIS A 58 13.37 29.11 2.30
C HIS A 58 12.72 30.31 2.99
N SER A 59 12.72 30.33 4.33
CA SER A 59 12.15 31.41 5.14
C SER A 59 12.81 32.77 4.94
N PHE A 60 14.06 32.82 4.45
CA PHE A 60 14.75 34.07 4.13
C PHE A 60 14.66 34.43 2.65
N SER A 61 14.15 33.54 1.80
CA SER A 61 13.92 33.82 0.39
C SER A 61 12.57 34.49 0.20
N ILE A 62 12.50 35.45 -0.72
CA ILE A 62 11.23 36.07 -1.12
C ILE A 62 10.23 35.06 -1.69
N SER A 63 10.67 33.86 -2.12
CA SER A 63 9.77 32.78 -2.52
C SER A 63 8.80 32.39 -1.40
N SER A 64 9.21 32.49 -0.13
CA SER A 64 8.35 32.19 1.01
C SER A 64 7.11 33.06 1.13
N LEU A 65 7.07 34.22 0.44
CA LEU A 65 5.88 35.06 0.39
C LEU A 65 4.72 34.45 -0.42
N SER A 66 4.97 33.34 -1.14
CA SER A 66 3.94 32.60 -1.86
C SER A 66 2.78 32.20 -0.95
N VAL A 67 3.04 31.82 0.30
CA VAL A 67 1.98 31.42 1.24
C VAL A 67 1.02 32.57 1.51
N GLN A 68 1.49 33.82 1.68
CA GLN A 68 0.58 34.95 1.91
C GLN A 68 -0.15 35.39 0.63
N LEU A 69 0.43 35.14 -0.55
CA LEU A 69 -0.11 35.57 -1.84
C LEU A 69 -1.10 34.55 -2.44
N TYR A 70 -0.80 33.26 -2.34
CA TYR A 70 -1.57 32.19 -2.99
C TYR A 70 -2.62 31.54 -2.10
N THR A 71 -2.60 31.76 -0.79
CA THR A 71 -3.64 31.21 0.11
C THR A 71 -4.94 32.01 0.14
N THR A 72 -4.96 33.24 -0.39
CA THR A 72 -6.18 34.05 -0.42
C THR A 72 -7.08 33.58 -1.57
N PRO A 73 -8.26 32.96 -1.32
CA PRO A 73 -9.00 32.23 -2.37
C PRO A 73 -9.36 33.09 -3.59
N THR A 74 -9.91 34.28 -3.36
CA THR A 74 -10.31 35.21 -4.45
C THR A 74 -9.12 35.65 -5.29
N LEU A 75 -7.94 35.77 -4.69
CA LEU A 75 -6.71 36.13 -5.37
C LEU A 75 -6.13 34.94 -6.13
N ALA A 76 -6.10 33.74 -5.52
CA ALA A 76 -5.65 32.51 -6.15
C ALA A 76 -6.48 32.20 -7.42
N HIS A 77 -7.81 32.24 -7.32
CA HIS A 77 -8.71 32.05 -8.46
C HIS A 77 -8.47 33.09 -9.55
N HIS A 78 -8.32 34.37 -9.18
CA HIS A 78 -8.01 35.43 -10.14
C HIS A 78 -6.67 35.20 -10.86
N LEU A 79 -5.65 34.77 -10.13
CA LEU A 79 -4.32 34.49 -10.67
C LEU A 79 -4.33 33.26 -11.60
N ILE A 80 -5.08 32.22 -11.29
CA ILE A 80 -5.28 31.06 -12.17
C ILE A 80 -6.00 31.48 -13.45
N ALA A 81 -7.09 32.23 -13.33
CA ALA A 81 -7.93 32.62 -14.47
C ALA A 81 -7.26 33.65 -15.40
N LYS A 82 -6.57 34.66 -14.86
CA LYS A 82 -6.10 35.82 -15.64
C LYS A 82 -4.59 35.89 -15.83
N HIS A 83 -3.83 35.09 -15.09
CA HIS A 83 -2.37 35.15 -15.06
C HIS A 83 -1.69 33.79 -15.11
N ASP A 84 -2.41 32.73 -15.51
CA ASP A 84 -1.87 31.37 -15.71
C ASP A 84 -1.07 30.83 -14.52
N ALA A 85 -1.41 31.24 -13.28
CA ALA A 85 -0.56 30.99 -12.12
C ALA A 85 -0.27 29.50 -11.89
N LEU A 86 -1.30 28.64 -12.01
CA LEU A 86 -1.14 27.19 -11.86
C LEU A 86 -0.19 26.62 -12.92
N PHE A 87 -0.33 27.07 -14.18
CA PHE A 87 0.57 26.69 -15.25
C PHE A 87 2.00 27.14 -14.97
N ILE A 88 2.22 28.40 -14.60
CA ILE A 88 3.56 28.95 -14.34
C ILE A 88 4.28 28.20 -13.21
N VAL A 89 3.58 27.94 -12.11
CA VAL A 89 4.12 27.24 -10.93
C VAL A 89 4.48 25.80 -11.30
N ILE A 90 3.56 25.02 -11.88
CA ILE A 90 3.83 23.63 -12.25
C ILE A 90 4.89 23.55 -13.36
N ASN A 91 4.86 24.44 -14.35
CA ASN A 91 5.86 24.48 -15.43
C ASN A 91 7.27 24.73 -14.88
N THR A 92 7.39 25.58 -13.84
CA THR A 92 8.67 25.81 -13.18
C THR A 92 9.21 24.53 -12.58
N PHE A 93 8.37 23.77 -11.86
CA PHE A 93 8.77 22.47 -11.29
C PHE A 93 9.07 21.42 -12.36
N VAL A 94 8.20 21.27 -13.37
CA VAL A 94 8.41 20.37 -14.51
C VAL A 94 9.73 20.68 -15.23
N SER A 95 10.12 21.96 -15.34
CA SER A 95 11.40 22.34 -15.94
C SER A 95 12.62 21.85 -15.16
N GLU A 96 12.51 21.71 -13.83
CA GLU A 96 13.55 21.13 -12.97
C GLU A 96 13.54 19.60 -13.01
N CYS A 97 12.35 18.99 -13.15
CA CYS A 97 12.18 17.55 -13.37
C CYS A 97 12.72 17.10 -14.74
N ASN A 98 12.50 17.87 -15.81
CA ASN A 98 12.92 17.51 -17.18
C ASN A 98 14.43 17.29 -17.30
N ARG A 99 15.23 18.00 -16.49
CA ARG A 99 16.70 17.84 -16.44
C ARG A 99 17.14 16.50 -15.86
N ARG A 100 16.21 15.75 -15.26
CA ARG A 100 16.41 14.48 -14.57
C ARG A 100 15.63 13.34 -15.24
N CYS A 101 15.10 13.58 -16.43
CA CYS A 101 14.44 12.51 -17.17
C CYS A 101 15.46 11.71 -17.97
N ASN A 102 15.30 10.39 -17.95
CA ASN A 102 16.00 9.48 -18.85
C ASN A 102 15.47 9.59 -20.29
N ASN A 103 16.05 8.82 -21.21
CA ASN A 103 15.68 8.82 -22.63
C ASN A 103 14.23 8.40 -22.90
N LYS A 104 13.54 7.77 -21.94
CA LYS A 104 12.12 7.40 -22.00
C LYS A 104 11.20 8.49 -21.43
N GLY A 105 11.76 9.64 -21.04
CA GLY A 105 11.02 10.73 -20.42
C GLY A 105 10.52 10.40 -19.01
N ARG A 106 11.17 9.46 -18.30
CA ARG A 106 10.87 9.11 -16.90
C ARG A 106 11.90 9.71 -15.97
N LEU A 107 11.49 10.15 -14.80
CA LEU A 107 12.42 10.63 -13.78
C LEU A 107 13.42 9.53 -13.41
N GLU A 108 14.67 9.92 -13.21
CA GLU A 108 15.75 9.06 -12.78
C GLU A 108 16.63 9.86 -11.82
N PHE A 109 16.75 9.37 -10.59
CA PHE A 109 17.55 10.02 -9.55
C PHE A 109 18.96 9.43 -9.49
N ASP A 110 19.92 10.25 -9.06
CA ASP A 110 21.32 9.81 -8.93
C ASP A 110 21.42 8.81 -7.77
N ARG A 111 21.97 7.63 -8.07
CA ARG A 111 22.10 6.52 -7.12
C ARG A 111 22.95 6.86 -5.90
N ASN A 112 23.89 7.79 -6.00
CA ASN A 112 24.90 8.03 -4.96
C ASN A 112 24.72 9.35 -4.21
N HIS A 113 23.80 10.24 -4.64
CA HIS A 113 23.72 11.58 -4.08
C HIS A 113 22.31 12.18 -4.12
N VAL A 114 21.77 12.50 -2.94
CA VAL A 114 20.50 13.22 -2.82
C VAL A 114 20.68 14.69 -3.18
N SER A 115 20.08 15.12 -4.29
CA SER A 115 20.27 16.48 -4.79
C SER A 115 19.56 17.54 -3.92
N MET A 116 20.35 18.39 -3.25
CA MET A 116 19.82 19.54 -2.49
C MET A 116 19.02 20.50 -3.37
N ALA A 117 19.46 20.75 -4.60
CA ALA A 117 18.70 21.55 -5.56
C ALA A 117 17.31 20.96 -5.84
N PHE A 118 17.18 19.62 -5.93
CA PHE A 118 15.88 18.99 -6.12
C PHE A 118 15.00 19.07 -4.87
N LYS A 119 15.58 18.83 -3.68
CA LYS A 119 14.88 19.06 -2.40
C LYS A 119 14.33 20.48 -2.30
N ARG A 120 15.11 21.49 -2.71
CA ARG A 120 14.67 22.89 -2.76
C ARG A 120 13.58 23.13 -3.82
N ALA A 121 13.66 22.47 -4.98
CA ALA A 121 12.62 22.57 -6.01
C ALA A 121 11.26 22.03 -5.53
N GLN A 122 11.23 21.06 -4.61
CA GLN A 122 9.97 20.52 -4.06
C GLN A 122 9.15 21.56 -3.28
N PHE A 123 9.73 22.70 -2.86
CA PHE A 123 8.94 23.79 -2.26
C PHE A 123 7.87 24.35 -3.21
N ILE A 124 8.08 24.22 -4.53
CA ILE A 124 7.11 24.63 -5.55
C ILE A 124 5.79 23.84 -5.41
N LEU A 125 5.84 22.59 -4.91
CA LEU A 125 4.64 21.78 -4.72
C LEU A 125 3.74 22.29 -3.59
N TYR A 126 4.30 22.99 -2.59
CA TYR A 126 3.50 23.70 -1.60
C TYR A 126 2.73 24.86 -2.23
N ASP A 127 3.33 25.54 -3.20
CA ASP A 127 2.68 26.65 -3.90
C ASP A 127 1.52 26.16 -4.79
N VAL A 128 1.63 24.96 -5.36
CA VAL A 128 0.51 24.27 -6.03
C VAL A 128 -0.61 23.98 -5.02
N LYS A 129 -0.28 23.43 -3.84
CA LYS A 129 -1.26 23.22 -2.75
C LYS A 129 -1.96 24.55 -2.39
N TYR A 130 -1.23 25.65 -2.24
CA TYR A 130 -1.83 26.95 -1.90
C TYR A 130 -2.80 27.44 -2.98
N LEU A 131 -2.42 27.37 -4.26
CA LEU A 131 -3.28 27.81 -5.37
C LEU A 131 -4.56 27.01 -5.48
N LEU A 132 -4.51 25.69 -5.21
CA LEU A 132 -5.68 24.81 -5.29
C LEU A 132 -6.46 24.71 -3.97
N GLY A 133 -5.96 25.26 -2.87
CA GLY A 133 -6.47 25.01 -1.52
C GLY A 133 -7.92 25.43 -1.25
N SER A 134 -8.56 26.15 -2.17
CA SER A 134 -9.99 26.46 -2.11
C SER A 134 -10.64 26.14 -3.44
N VAL A 135 -11.53 25.14 -3.45
CA VAL A 135 -12.31 24.78 -4.64
C VAL A 135 -13.35 25.88 -4.93
N PRO A 136 -13.40 26.45 -6.15
CA PRO A 136 -14.39 27.46 -6.51
C PRO A 136 -15.81 26.91 -6.45
N THR A 137 -16.75 27.74 -5.98
CA THR A 137 -18.19 27.43 -6.02
C THR A 137 -18.82 27.65 -7.40
N SER A 138 -18.16 28.45 -8.24
CA SER A 138 -18.56 28.71 -9.63
C SER A 138 -17.33 28.93 -10.48
N PHE A 139 -17.40 28.54 -11.75
CA PHE A 139 -16.31 28.74 -12.71
C PHE A 139 -16.76 29.65 -13.85
N ASP A 140 -15.90 30.61 -14.19
CA ASP A 140 -15.97 31.32 -15.47
C ASP A 140 -15.07 30.62 -16.52
N ASP A 141 -15.19 31.01 -17.79
CA ASP A 141 -14.46 30.37 -18.88
C ASP A 141 -12.95 30.50 -18.76
N ASP A 142 -12.48 31.60 -18.17
CA ASP A 142 -11.05 31.85 -18.02
C ASP A 142 -10.46 31.01 -16.88
N LEU A 143 -11.20 30.84 -15.79
CA LEU A 143 -10.83 29.95 -14.69
C LEU A 143 -10.81 28.49 -15.15
N ARG A 144 -11.81 28.05 -15.94
CA ARG A 144 -11.82 26.69 -16.54
C ARG A 144 -10.58 26.47 -17.41
N LYS A 145 -10.27 27.41 -18.31
CA LYS A 145 -9.09 27.34 -19.19
C LYS A 145 -7.79 27.35 -18.40
N GLY A 146 -7.62 28.28 -17.47
CA GLY A 146 -6.42 28.40 -16.63
C GLY A 146 -6.18 27.17 -15.78
N PHE A 147 -7.23 26.61 -15.17
CA PHE A 147 -7.15 25.35 -14.43
C PHE A 147 -6.77 24.18 -15.34
N LEU A 148 -7.49 23.94 -16.44
CA LEU A 148 -7.20 22.83 -17.35
C LEU A 148 -5.81 22.93 -17.99
N HIS A 149 -5.32 24.16 -18.22
CA HIS A 149 -3.97 24.39 -18.70
C HIS A 149 -2.92 23.95 -17.67
N GLY A 150 -3.07 24.34 -16.40
CA GLY A 150 -2.22 23.84 -15.31
C GLY A 150 -2.35 22.33 -15.09
N GLN A 151 -3.57 21.79 -15.15
CA GLN A 151 -3.86 20.36 -15.05
C GLN A 151 -3.12 19.54 -16.12
N SER A 152 -2.99 20.08 -17.33
CA SER A 152 -2.24 19.43 -18.41
C SER A 152 -0.76 19.24 -18.07
N LEU A 153 -0.16 20.17 -17.31
CA LEU A 153 1.21 20.06 -16.83
C LEU A 153 1.33 19.16 -15.59
N LEU A 154 0.32 19.14 -14.72
CA LEU A 154 0.28 18.17 -13.63
C LEU A 154 0.30 16.76 -14.22
N LEU A 155 -0.51 16.49 -15.25
CA LEU A 155 -0.49 15.21 -15.97
C LEU A 155 0.88 14.94 -16.64
N ASN A 156 1.59 15.94 -17.15
CA ASN A 156 2.97 15.75 -17.61
C ASN A 156 3.88 15.25 -16.48
N LEU A 157 3.80 15.88 -15.30
CA LEU A 157 4.57 15.44 -14.14
C LEU A 157 4.23 14.00 -13.74
N LEU A 158 2.94 13.64 -13.71
CA LEU A 158 2.53 12.26 -13.42
C LEU A 158 3.05 11.28 -14.48
N VAL A 159 3.09 11.66 -15.75
CA VAL A 159 3.70 10.87 -16.84
C VAL A 159 5.20 10.69 -16.64
N MET A 160 5.92 11.71 -16.18
CA MET A 160 7.35 11.61 -15.87
C MET A 160 7.63 10.66 -14.70
N MET A 161 6.69 10.56 -13.74
CA MET A 161 6.77 9.65 -12.61
C MET A 161 6.24 8.24 -12.94
N GLN A 162 5.40 8.08 -13.96
CA GLN A 162 4.77 6.80 -14.33
C GLN A 162 5.82 5.78 -14.81
N GLY A 163 6.20 4.84 -13.94
CA GLY A 163 7.25 3.88 -14.22
C GLY A 163 8.67 4.43 -14.06
N MET A 164 8.87 5.45 -13.23
CA MET A 164 10.22 5.83 -12.77
C MET A 164 10.80 4.75 -11.84
N ASP A 165 12.12 4.72 -11.67
CA ASP A 165 12.84 3.77 -10.80
C ASP A 165 12.44 2.31 -11.00
N SER A 166 12.27 1.89 -12.26
CA SER A 166 11.98 0.50 -12.60
C SER A 166 13.12 -0.43 -12.17
N VAL A 167 12.76 -1.57 -11.59
CA VAL A 167 13.66 -2.63 -11.13
C VAL A 167 13.42 -3.92 -11.91
N VAL A 168 14.48 -4.70 -12.09
CA VAL A 168 14.44 -6.06 -12.67
C VAL A 168 14.94 -7.04 -11.61
N ARG A 169 14.31 -8.20 -11.53
CA ARG A 169 14.66 -9.27 -10.58
C ARG A 169 16.10 -9.73 -10.79
N GLN A 170 16.88 -9.81 -9.70
CA GLN A 170 18.24 -10.32 -9.75
C GLN A 170 18.27 -11.84 -9.53
N VAL A 171 18.73 -12.58 -10.56
CA VAL A 171 18.76 -14.07 -10.55
C VAL A 171 20.17 -14.62 -10.34
N GLY A 172 21.21 -13.81 -10.59
CA GLY A 172 22.62 -14.16 -10.42
C GLY A 172 23.21 -13.70 -9.09
N GLN A 173 24.23 -12.84 -9.17
CA GLN A 173 24.86 -12.24 -7.99
C GLN A 173 23.92 -11.26 -7.28
N HIS A 174 24.17 -11.07 -5.97
CA HIS A 174 23.48 -10.05 -5.20
C HIS A 174 23.81 -8.66 -5.74
N MET A 175 22.87 -7.73 -5.68
CA MET A 175 23.11 -6.36 -6.12
C MET A 175 24.16 -5.69 -5.22
N GLU A 176 25.31 -5.32 -5.80
CA GLU A 176 26.43 -4.73 -5.05
C GLU A 176 26.18 -3.27 -4.61
N TYR A 177 25.41 -2.52 -5.40
CA TYR A 177 25.14 -1.10 -5.16
C TYR A 177 23.63 -0.84 -5.12
N GLU A 178 23.16 -0.32 -3.99
CA GLU A 178 21.74 0.03 -3.84
C GLU A 178 21.38 1.32 -4.56
N PRO A 179 20.24 1.36 -5.29
CA PRO A 179 19.73 2.60 -5.85
C PRO A 179 19.19 3.51 -4.73
N GLU A 180 19.40 4.81 -4.90
CA GLU A 180 18.68 5.83 -4.12
C GLU A 180 17.19 5.76 -4.43
N TRP A 181 16.35 5.76 -3.39
CA TRP A 181 14.89 5.60 -3.53
C TRP A 181 14.09 6.68 -2.78
N GLU A 182 14.74 7.45 -1.89
CA GLU A 182 14.07 8.42 -1.02
C GLU A 182 13.52 9.61 -1.80
N SER A 183 14.23 10.09 -2.83
CA SER A 183 13.85 11.26 -3.61
C SER A 183 12.51 11.06 -4.32
N ALA A 184 12.28 9.85 -4.83
CA ALA A 184 11.02 9.44 -5.45
C ALA A 184 9.86 9.42 -4.44
N PHE A 185 10.05 8.86 -3.24
CA PHE A 185 9.00 8.85 -2.22
C PHE A 185 8.73 10.22 -1.62
N ASN A 186 9.77 11.02 -1.37
CA ASN A 186 9.60 12.41 -0.95
C ASN A 186 8.77 13.20 -1.97
N LEU A 187 9.00 12.98 -3.27
CA LEU A 187 8.19 13.57 -4.32
C LEU A 187 6.71 13.15 -4.22
N HIS A 188 6.42 11.86 -4.02
CA HIS A 188 5.05 11.37 -3.80
C HIS A 188 4.38 12.04 -2.60
N VAL A 189 5.04 12.07 -1.45
CA VAL A 189 4.51 12.65 -0.21
C VAL A 189 4.19 14.13 -0.38
N LYS A 190 5.09 14.90 -1.01
CA LYS A 190 4.85 16.34 -1.26
C LYS A 190 3.74 16.58 -2.28
N LEU A 191 3.56 15.66 -3.24
CA LEU A 191 2.56 15.81 -4.30
C LEU A 191 1.16 15.32 -3.89
N ALA A 192 1.05 14.42 -2.91
CA ALA A 192 -0.21 13.80 -2.49
C ALA A 192 -1.36 14.81 -2.31
N HIS A 193 -1.12 15.88 -1.55
CA HIS A 193 -2.10 16.94 -1.31
C HIS A 193 -2.54 17.67 -2.59
N SER A 194 -1.58 17.95 -3.48
CA SER A 194 -1.86 18.61 -4.75
C SER A 194 -2.69 17.72 -5.68
N ILE A 195 -2.48 16.39 -5.62
CA ILE A 195 -3.30 15.41 -6.34
C ILE A 195 -4.74 15.41 -5.80
N THR A 196 -4.93 15.31 -4.48
CA THR A 196 -6.26 15.32 -3.87
C THR A 196 -7.04 16.59 -4.22
N LEU A 197 -6.42 17.75 -4.05
CA LEU A 197 -7.01 19.04 -4.42
C LEU A 197 -7.32 19.13 -5.92
N SER A 198 -6.43 18.63 -6.78
CA SER A 198 -6.66 18.56 -8.23
C SER A 198 -7.89 17.69 -8.57
N LEU A 199 -8.07 16.55 -7.90
CA LEU A 199 -9.24 15.69 -8.06
C LEU A 199 -10.53 16.40 -7.63
N GLU A 200 -10.50 17.13 -6.52
CA GLU A 200 -11.65 17.92 -6.02
C GLU A 200 -12.04 19.03 -7.00
N TRP A 201 -11.06 19.79 -7.51
CA TRP A 201 -11.29 20.80 -8.55
C TRP A 201 -11.87 20.20 -9.83
N CYS A 202 -11.33 19.06 -10.28
CA CYS A 202 -11.88 18.36 -11.45
C CYS A 202 -13.34 17.97 -11.20
N SER A 203 -13.66 17.51 -10.00
CA SER A 203 -14.99 17.00 -9.62
C SER A 203 -16.02 18.08 -9.33
N ALA A 204 -15.65 19.37 -9.34
CA ALA A 204 -16.55 20.47 -9.05
C ALA A 204 -17.59 20.71 -10.16
N GLU A 205 -17.21 20.53 -11.43
CA GLU A 205 -18.10 20.69 -12.59
C GLU A 205 -17.94 19.55 -13.60
N ARG A 206 -19.06 19.10 -14.18
CA ARG A 206 -19.10 18.00 -15.18
C ARG A 206 -18.12 18.19 -16.34
N GLY A 207 -17.97 19.42 -16.84
CA GLY A 207 -17.08 19.72 -17.96
C GLY A 207 -15.58 19.57 -17.62
N LEU A 208 -15.22 19.88 -16.37
CA LEU A 208 -13.85 19.78 -15.88
C LEU A 208 -13.43 18.32 -15.71
N ILE A 209 -14.22 17.52 -14.99
CA ILE A 209 -13.94 16.09 -14.81
C ILE A 209 -13.90 15.35 -16.14
N ALA A 210 -14.82 15.64 -17.06
CA ALA A 210 -14.82 15.01 -18.38
C ALA A 210 -13.54 15.36 -19.18
N SER A 211 -13.08 16.61 -19.09
CA SER A 211 -11.85 17.04 -19.77
C SER A 211 -10.61 16.41 -19.14
N ALA A 212 -10.51 16.44 -17.80
CA ALA A 212 -9.38 15.88 -17.06
C ALA A 212 -9.26 14.36 -17.23
N TYR A 213 -10.37 13.63 -17.13
CA TYR A 213 -10.39 12.17 -17.32
C TYR A 213 -9.98 11.79 -18.75
N ARG A 214 -10.52 12.48 -19.76
CA ARG A 214 -10.13 12.30 -21.16
C ARG A 214 -8.64 12.57 -21.37
N MET A 215 -8.10 13.65 -20.80
CA MET A 215 -6.69 13.98 -20.88
C MET A 215 -5.83 12.90 -20.23
N ALA A 216 -6.21 12.42 -19.05
CA ALA A 216 -5.49 11.39 -18.31
C ALA A 216 -5.48 10.04 -19.05
N LEU A 217 -6.64 9.58 -19.56
CA LEU A 217 -6.73 8.38 -20.40
C LEU A 217 -5.84 8.47 -21.64
N ARG A 218 -5.86 9.63 -22.31
CA ARG A 218 -4.99 9.87 -23.46
C ARG A 218 -3.51 9.76 -23.08
N ARG A 219 -3.09 10.40 -21.98
CA ARG A 219 -1.71 10.31 -21.51
C ARG A 219 -1.33 8.87 -21.16
N HIS A 220 -2.25 8.12 -20.56
CA HIS A 220 -2.01 6.72 -20.22
C HIS A 220 -1.72 5.89 -21.48
N GLY A 221 -2.56 6.01 -22.52
CA GLY A 221 -2.32 5.34 -23.81
C GLY A 221 -1.05 5.78 -24.53
N GLU A 222 -0.53 6.98 -24.24
CA GLU A 222 0.76 7.45 -24.77
C GLU A 222 1.95 6.89 -23.95
N THR A 223 1.74 6.46 -22.70
CA THR A 223 2.81 5.92 -21.84
C THR A 223 3.08 4.43 -21.99
N TYR A 224 2.13 3.68 -22.53
CA TYR A 224 2.17 2.23 -22.63
C TYR A 224 1.73 1.81 -24.02
N THR A 225 2.54 0.95 -24.66
CA THR A 225 2.17 0.30 -25.92
C THR A 225 2.14 -1.19 -25.64
N ALA A 226 0.93 -1.76 -25.60
CA ALA A 226 0.77 -3.18 -25.31
C ALA A 226 1.46 -4.02 -26.40
N PRO A 227 2.22 -5.07 -26.03
CA PRO A 227 2.59 -6.10 -26.99
C PRO A 227 1.34 -6.80 -27.54
N PRO A 228 1.45 -7.52 -28.68
CA PRO A 228 0.34 -8.30 -29.21
C PRO A 228 -0.24 -9.22 -28.13
N LEU A 229 -1.57 -9.22 -28.01
CA LEU A 229 -2.27 -10.05 -27.03
C LEU A 229 -2.08 -11.54 -27.33
N VAL A 230 -2.04 -12.35 -26.28
CA VAL A 230 -1.90 -13.80 -26.35
C VAL A 230 -3.13 -14.43 -25.72
N VAL A 231 -3.74 -15.41 -26.39
CA VAL A 231 -4.85 -16.16 -25.82
C VAL A 231 -4.33 -17.10 -24.74
N ARG A 232 -4.93 -17.04 -23.55
CA ARG A 232 -4.69 -17.95 -22.43
C ARG A 232 -5.99 -18.59 -21.99
N GLU A 233 -5.89 -19.81 -21.52
CA GLU A 233 -7.03 -20.64 -21.14
C GLU A 233 -6.97 -21.01 -19.65
N LEU A 234 -8.14 -21.15 -19.05
CA LEU A 234 -8.34 -21.65 -17.69
C LEU A 234 -9.60 -22.51 -17.66
N GLY A 235 -9.43 -23.82 -17.60
CA GLY A 235 -10.53 -24.76 -17.77
C GLY A 235 -11.20 -24.58 -19.13
N ASN A 236 -12.47 -24.20 -19.15
CA ASN A 236 -13.24 -23.96 -20.37
C ASN A 236 -13.36 -22.46 -20.74
N GLN A 237 -12.63 -21.59 -20.02
CA GLN A 237 -12.66 -20.15 -20.23
C GLN A 237 -11.36 -19.69 -20.91
N SER A 238 -11.41 -18.61 -21.68
CA SER A 238 -10.25 -18.06 -22.37
C SER A 238 -10.27 -16.53 -22.35
N ALA A 239 -9.10 -15.90 -22.28
CA ALA A 239 -8.95 -14.45 -22.39
C ALA A 239 -7.74 -14.07 -23.25
N SER A 240 -7.83 -12.92 -23.93
CA SER A 240 -6.70 -12.34 -24.66
C SER A 240 -5.88 -11.46 -23.72
N VAL A 241 -4.77 -11.97 -23.21
CA VAL A 241 -3.98 -11.31 -22.17
C VAL A 241 -2.75 -10.61 -22.72
N ILE A 242 -2.27 -9.62 -21.98
CA ILE A 242 -1.00 -8.95 -22.24
C ILE A 242 0.15 -9.86 -21.78
N PRO A 243 1.03 -10.34 -22.69
CA PRO A 243 2.19 -11.15 -22.33
C PRO A 243 3.28 -10.25 -21.73
N TYR A 244 3.31 -10.16 -20.41
CA TYR A 244 4.38 -9.45 -19.71
C TYR A 244 4.75 -10.21 -18.42
N ASP A 245 6.00 -10.62 -18.31
CA ASP A 245 6.54 -11.44 -17.23
C ASP A 245 7.31 -10.58 -16.21
N VAL A 246 6.68 -10.37 -15.06
CA VAL A 246 7.26 -9.59 -13.96
C VAL A 246 8.55 -10.21 -13.39
N SER A 247 8.77 -11.52 -13.56
CA SER A 247 10.01 -12.16 -13.10
C SER A 247 11.23 -11.80 -13.95
N SER A 248 11.05 -11.30 -15.17
CA SER A 248 12.13 -11.01 -16.10
C SER A 248 12.13 -9.58 -16.66
N GLU A 249 10.99 -8.89 -16.63
CA GLU A 249 10.83 -7.55 -17.20
C GLU A 249 10.84 -6.43 -16.15
N PRO A 250 11.18 -5.17 -16.50
CA PRO A 250 11.33 -4.06 -15.56
C PRO A 250 10.01 -3.55 -14.95
N VAL A 251 9.82 -3.68 -13.64
CA VAL A 251 8.60 -3.22 -12.94
C VAL A 251 8.90 -2.06 -12.00
N SER A 252 7.94 -1.16 -11.83
CA SER A 252 8.02 -0.03 -10.90
C SER A 252 6.76 0.05 -10.05
N ILE A 253 6.92 0.44 -8.79
CA ILE A 253 5.81 0.76 -7.88
C ILE A 253 5.25 2.17 -8.09
N HIS A 254 5.89 3.01 -8.91
CA HIS A 254 5.53 4.40 -9.12
C HIS A 254 4.50 4.50 -10.26
N ARG A 255 3.21 4.42 -9.92
CA ARG A 255 2.07 4.46 -10.88
C ARG A 255 1.13 5.66 -10.74
N PRO A 256 1.61 6.90 -10.52
CA PRO A 256 0.74 8.02 -10.14
C PRO A 256 -0.27 8.43 -11.23
N LEU A 257 0.01 8.22 -12.51
CA LEU A 257 -0.96 8.51 -13.57
C LEU A 257 -2.14 7.53 -13.52
N SER A 258 -1.86 6.23 -13.38
CA SER A 258 -2.90 5.21 -13.23
C SER A 258 -3.75 5.49 -11.98
N ARG A 259 -3.11 5.86 -10.86
CA ARG A 259 -3.79 6.20 -9.60
C ARG A 259 -4.65 7.47 -9.70
N PHE A 260 -4.18 8.47 -10.44
CA PHE A 260 -4.96 9.68 -10.71
C PHE A 260 -6.21 9.37 -11.55
N ILE A 261 -6.10 8.48 -12.54
CA ILE A 261 -7.23 7.99 -13.32
C ILE A 261 -8.24 7.27 -12.41
N ALA A 262 -7.78 6.40 -11.51
CA ALA A 262 -8.64 5.75 -10.52
C ALA A 262 -9.37 6.78 -9.64
N GLY A 263 -8.67 7.80 -9.16
CA GLY A 263 -9.26 8.90 -8.37
C GLY A 263 -10.34 9.68 -9.12
N LEU A 264 -10.11 10.02 -10.39
CA LEU A 264 -11.12 10.66 -11.24
C LEU A 264 -12.31 9.74 -11.53
N HIS A 265 -12.06 8.44 -11.74
CA HIS A 265 -13.10 7.47 -12.07
C HIS A 265 -14.18 7.38 -10.99
N LEU A 266 -13.77 7.39 -9.71
CA LEU A 266 -14.69 7.38 -8.56
C LEU A 266 -15.67 8.56 -8.55
N GLN A 267 -15.35 9.65 -9.24
CA GLN A 267 -16.13 10.88 -9.25
C GLN A 267 -17.05 11.00 -10.47
N LEU A 268 -16.90 10.13 -11.48
CA LEU A 268 -17.65 10.20 -12.74
C LEU A 268 -19.17 10.07 -12.53
N GLN A 269 -19.58 9.12 -11.68
CA GLN A 269 -21.00 8.84 -11.46
C GLN A 269 -21.77 10.05 -10.94
N ARG A 270 -21.15 10.88 -10.08
CA ARG A 270 -21.75 12.11 -9.54
C ARG A 270 -22.16 13.09 -10.63
N HIS A 271 -21.56 12.97 -11.82
CA HIS A 271 -21.80 13.81 -12.99
C HIS A 271 -22.54 13.09 -14.13
N GLY A 272 -23.10 11.91 -13.85
CA GLY A 272 -23.78 11.07 -14.84
C GLY A 272 -22.84 10.58 -15.95
N LEU A 273 -21.55 10.42 -15.63
CA LEU A 273 -20.52 9.89 -16.52
C LEU A 273 -20.12 8.47 -16.10
N ASN A 274 -19.65 7.69 -17.07
CA ASN A 274 -19.04 6.38 -16.85
C ASN A 274 -17.95 6.15 -17.90
N TYR A 275 -17.20 5.05 -17.79
CA TYR A 275 -16.11 4.75 -18.72
C TYR A 275 -16.56 4.76 -20.19
N HIS A 276 -17.78 4.30 -20.51
CA HIS A 276 -18.34 4.23 -21.86
C HIS A 276 -19.07 5.52 -22.32
N SER A 277 -19.00 6.60 -21.55
CA SER A 277 -19.57 7.89 -21.97
C SER A 277 -18.94 8.40 -23.28
N ARG A 278 -19.76 8.96 -24.16
CA ARG A 278 -19.36 9.46 -25.50
C ARG A 278 -18.25 10.50 -25.44
N GLU A 279 -18.17 11.25 -24.34
CA GLU A 279 -17.14 12.22 -24.07
C GLU A 279 -15.73 11.63 -24.09
N PHE A 280 -15.57 10.33 -23.90
CA PHE A 280 -14.29 9.63 -23.86
C PHE A 280 -13.98 8.85 -25.15
N GLU A 281 -14.96 8.73 -26.05
CA GLU A 281 -14.79 8.04 -27.32
C GLU A 281 -14.12 8.95 -28.36
N ARG A 282 -13.10 8.42 -29.04
CA ARG A 282 -12.38 9.12 -30.11
C ARG A 282 -12.05 8.14 -31.23
N PRO A 283 -12.70 8.26 -32.41
CA PRO A 283 -12.49 7.33 -33.51
C PRO A 283 -11.04 7.21 -33.99
N GLU A 284 -10.30 8.32 -33.97
CA GLU A 284 -8.92 8.36 -34.50
C GLU A 284 -7.86 7.86 -33.50
N ARG A 285 -8.18 7.88 -32.20
CA ARG A 285 -7.28 7.44 -31.12
C ARG A 285 -8.13 6.86 -29.98
N PRO A 286 -8.36 5.54 -29.96
CA PRO A 286 -9.18 4.93 -28.93
C PRO A 286 -8.58 5.19 -27.55
N LYS A 287 -9.45 5.30 -26.54
CA LYS A 287 -9.04 5.31 -25.15
C LYS A 287 -8.46 3.92 -24.77
N PRO A 288 -7.57 3.83 -23.76
CA PRO A 288 -7.03 2.55 -23.33
C PRO A 288 -8.12 1.60 -22.86
N THR A 289 -8.03 0.31 -23.19
CA THR A 289 -8.98 -0.70 -22.75
C THR A 289 -8.90 -0.91 -21.23
N PRO A 290 -9.93 -1.49 -20.57
CA PRO A 290 -9.85 -1.79 -19.15
C PRO A 290 -8.63 -2.66 -18.77
N GLU A 291 -8.24 -3.62 -19.63
CA GLU A 291 -7.06 -4.47 -19.45
C GLU A 291 -5.78 -3.64 -19.48
N GLU A 292 -5.66 -2.70 -20.43
CA GLU A 292 -4.53 -1.77 -20.51
C GLU A 292 -4.48 -0.82 -19.31
N LEU A 293 -5.64 -0.41 -18.76
CA LEU A 293 -5.70 0.46 -17.58
C LEU A 293 -5.19 -0.22 -16.31
N ILE A 294 -5.54 -1.51 -16.11
CA ILE A 294 -5.10 -2.25 -14.92
C ILE A 294 -3.67 -2.78 -15.03
N GLU A 295 -3.15 -2.97 -16.24
CA GLU A 295 -1.86 -3.62 -16.47
C GLU A 295 -0.70 -3.03 -15.62
N PRO A 296 -0.49 -1.69 -15.54
CA PRO A 296 0.61 -1.14 -14.75
C PRO A 296 0.51 -1.42 -13.26
N VAL A 297 -0.70 -1.42 -12.69
CA VAL A 297 -0.92 -1.70 -11.26
C VAL A 297 -0.89 -3.20 -10.99
N LEU A 298 -1.35 -4.02 -11.94
CA LEU A 298 -1.30 -5.48 -11.83
C LEU A 298 0.14 -5.99 -11.87
N GLN A 299 1.01 -5.37 -12.68
CA GLN A 299 2.47 -5.60 -12.64
C GLN A 299 3.04 -5.31 -11.24
N THR A 300 2.65 -4.18 -10.62
CA THR A 300 3.08 -3.81 -9.27
C THR A 300 2.65 -4.86 -8.25
N MET A 301 1.38 -5.29 -8.28
CA MET A 301 0.86 -6.28 -7.34
C MET A 301 1.54 -7.65 -7.50
N ALA A 302 1.80 -8.08 -8.74
CA ALA A 302 2.53 -9.32 -8.99
C ALA A 302 4.00 -9.22 -8.53
N MET A 303 4.65 -8.06 -8.68
CA MET A 303 6.01 -7.86 -8.17
C MET A 303 6.04 -7.94 -6.64
N ILE A 304 5.10 -7.29 -5.95
CA ILE A 304 4.97 -7.35 -4.48
C ILE A 304 4.76 -8.81 -4.04
N ALA A 305 3.86 -9.54 -4.71
CA ALA A 305 3.63 -10.96 -4.45
C ALA A 305 4.91 -11.81 -4.63
N GLN A 306 5.69 -11.56 -5.68
CA GLN A 306 6.96 -12.26 -5.90
C GLN A 306 8.01 -11.91 -4.83
N VAL A 307 8.06 -10.65 -4.37
CA VAL A 307 8.95 -10.23 -3.27
C VAL A 307 8.57 -10.96 -1.98
N HIS A 308 7.27 -11.00 -1.68
CA HIS A 308 6.67 -11.72 -0.57
C HIS A 308 6.91 -13.24 -0.62
N ALA A 309 6.94 -13.83 -1.81
CA ALA A 309 7.33 -15.21 -2.05
C ALA A 309 8.85 -15.44 -1.91
N GLY A 310 9.66 -14.39 -1.75
CA GLY A 310 11.12 -14.50 -1.58
C GLY A 310 11.91 -14.55 -2.90
N MET A 311 11.26 -14.32 -4.04
CA MET A 311 11.89 -14.42 -5.36
C MET A 311 12.89 -13.27 -5.63
N TRP A 312 12.78 -12.16 -4.90
CA TRP A 312 13.54 -10.91 -5.10
C TRP A 312 14.58 -10.63 -4.00
N ARG A 313 14.98 -11.63 -3.21
CA ARG A 313 15.94 -11.48 -2.09
C ARG A 313 17.30 -10.88 -2.49
N ARG A 314 17.65 -10.92 -3.78
CA ARG A 314 18.92 -10.41 -4.32
C ARG A 314 18.87 -8.94 -4.76
N ASN A 315 17.70 -8.29 -4.67
CA ASN A 315 17.47 -6.92 -5.11
C ASN A 315 17.80 -5.84 -4.05
N GLY A 316 18.44 -6.21 -2.94
CA GLY A 316 18.87 -5.28 -1.87
C GLY A 316 17.72 -4.71 -1.02
N PHE A 317 18.07 -3.89 -0.02
CA PHE A 317 17.14 -3.28 0.92
C PHE A 317 16.36 -2.11 0.31
N ALA A 318 16.92 -1.39 -0.67
CA ALA A 318 16.22 -0.32 -1.36
C ALA A 318 14.81 -0.73 -1.83
N LEU A 319 14.66 -1.92 -2.46
CA LEU A 319 13.34 -2.42 -2.86
C LEU A 319 12.43 -2.68 -1.65
N LEU A 320 12.95 -3.29 -0.58
CA LEU A 320 12.17 -3.55 0.64
C LEU A 320 11.70 -2.25 1.29
N ASN A 321 12.55 -1.22 1.33
CA ASN A 321 12.22 0.10 1.85
C ASN A 321 11.12 0.76 1.00
N GLN A 322 11.22 0.67 -0.33
CA GLN A 322 10.16 1.13 -1.22
C GLN A 322 8.82 0.45 -0.91
N LEU A 323 8.81 -0.87 -0.71
CA LEU A 323 7.60 -1.61 -0.35
C LEU A 323 7.07 -1.26 1.03
N TYR A 324 7.95 -0.98 2.00
CA TYR A 324 7.56 -0.49 3.32
C TYR A 324 6.77 0.82 3.21
N PHE A 325 7.29 1.81 2.48
CA PHE A 325 6.60 3.09 2.32
C PHE A 325 5.34 2.99 1.47
N TYR A 326 5.30 2.08 0.48
CA TYR A 326 4.10 1.81 -0.30
C TYR A 326 2.89 1.38 0.56
N HIS A 327 3.13 0.60 1.62
CA HIS A 327 2.09 0.17 2.58
C HIS A 327 1.91 1.14 3.76
N ASN A 328 2.87 2.05 3.99
CA ASN A 328 2.85 2.96 5.12
C ASN A 328 1.69 3.96 5.01
N VAL A 329 1.04 4.26 6.15
CA VAL A 329 -0.10 5.19 6.24
C VAL A 329 0.15 6.56 5.57
N LYS A 330 1.39 7.05 5.55
CA LYS A 330 1.76 8.33 4.93
C LYS A 330 1.61 8.34 3.41
N CYS A 331 1.66 7.17 2.76
CA CYS A 331 1.61 7.07 1.29
C CYS A 331 0.48 6.17 0.79
N ARG A 332 0.03 5.19 1.57
CA ARG A 332 -0.88 4.12 1.11
C ARG A 332 -2.14 4.64 0.43
N ALA A 333 -2.73 5.73 0.95
CA ALA A 333 -3.94 6.35 0.42
C ALA A 333 -3.81 6.83 -1.04
N GLU A 334 -2.63 7.27 -1.46
CA GLU A 334 -2.32 7.70 -2.83
C GLU A 334 -1.42 6.69 -3.58
N MET A 335 -1.25 5.49 -3.01
CA MET A 335 -0.49 4.38 -3.59
C MET A 335 -1.33 3.10 -3.60
N LEU A 336 -1.17 2.24 -2.60
CA LEU A 336 -1.86 0.94 -2.49
C LEU A 336 -3.37 1.05 -2.70
N ASP A 337 -4.04 1.94 -1.97
CA ASP A 337 -5.51 2.05 -2.00
C ASP A 337 -5.99 2.40 -3.42
N ARG A 338 -5.26 3.26 -4.13
CA ARG A 338 -5.56 3.64 -5.52
C ARG A 338 -5.27 2.52 -6.52
N ASP A 339 -4.26 1.69 -6.25
CA ASP A 339 -3.96 0.50 -7.08
C ASP A 339 -5.08 -0.55 -6.91
N ILE A 340 -5.59 -0.76 -5.69
CA ILE A 340 -6.76 -1.61 -5.43
C ILE A 340 -8.01 -1.06 -6.13
N VAL A 341 -8.27 0.25 -6.04
CA VAL A 341 -9.40 0.87 -6.75
C VAL A 341 -9.28 0.68 -8.26
N MET A 342 -8.08 0.82 -8.85
CA MET A 342 -7.86 0.58 -10.27
C MET A 342 -8.18 -0.88 -10.65
N LEU A 343 -7.79 -1.85 -9.82
CA LEU A 343 -8.13 -3.26 -10.02
C LEU A 343 -9.64 -3.51 -9.88
N GLN A 344 -10.33 -2.84 -8.96
CA GLN A 344 -11.78 -2.91 -8.82
C GLN A 344 -12.51 -2.28 -10.02
N ILE A 345 -11.96 -1.21 -10.59
CA ILE A 345 -12.45 -0.63 -11.86
C ILE A 345 -12.31 -1.68 -12.97
N GLY A 346 -11.16 -2.34 -13.10
CA GLY A 346 -10.97 -3.44 -14.04
C GLY A 346 -11.95 -4.58 -13.82
N ALA A 347 -12.11 -5.05 -12.60
CA ALA A 347 -13.04 -6.13 -12.25
C ALA A 347 -14.52 -5.78 -12.51
N SER A 348 -14.86 -4.49 -12.61
CA SER A 348 -16.21 -4.03 -12.92
C SER A 348 -16.44 -3.78 -14.41
N LEU A 349 -15.37 -3.64 -15.20
CA LEU A 349 -15.42 -3.34 -16.64
C LEU A 349 -15.05 -4.53 -17.53
N ILE A 350 -14.23 -5.46 -17.03
CA ILE A 350 -13.80 -6.69 -17.71
C ILE A 350 -14.76 -7.81 -17.33
N GLU A 351 -15.03 -8.73 -18.26
CA GLU A 351 -15.80 -9.93 -17.94
C GLU A 351 -15.12 -10.74 -16.82
N SER A 352 -15.90 -11.27 -15.87
CA SER A 352 -15.33 -11.82 -14.63
C SER A 352 -14.39 -13.01 -14.83
N ASN A 353 -14.66 -13.90 -15.79
CA ASN A 353 -13.74 -14.99 -16.11
C ASN A 353 -12.45 -14.45 -16.71
N GLU A 354 -12.55 -13.51 -17.66
CA GLU A 354 -11.38 -12.88 -18.28
C GLU A 354 -10.52 -12.16 -17.22
N PHE A 355 -11.13 -11.40 -16.32
CA PHE A 355 -10.42 -10.71 -15.24
C PHE A 355 -9.58 -11.68 -14.39
N ILE A 356 -10.16 -12.82 -13.97
CA ILE A 356 -9.44 -13.84 -13.20
C ILE A 356 -8.27 -14.41 -14.02
N ILE A 357 -8.45 -14.65 -15.33
CA ILE A 357 -7.38 -15.11 -16.22
C ILE A 357 -6.27 -14.05 -16.35
N HIS A 358 -6.60 -12.77 -16.46
CA HIS A 358 -5.61 -11.69 -16.50
C HIS A 358 -4.74 -11.65 -15.23
N VAL A 359 -5.37 -11.75 -14.05
CA VAL A 359 -4.66 -11.76 -12.77
C VAL A 359 -3.80 -13.03 -12.64
N LEU A 360 -4.35 -14.22 -12.94
CA LEU A 360 -3.58 -15.48 -12.91
C LEU A 360 -2.39 -15.45 -13.87
N ASN A 361 -2.58 -14.92 -15.08
CA ASN A 361 -1.51 -14.77 -16.06
C ASN A 361 -0.39 -13.87 -15.52
N LYS A 362 -0.72 -12.72 -14.93
CA LYS A 362 0.31 -11.81 -14.38
C LYS A 362 1.09 -12.44 -13.24
N PHE A 363 0.42 -13.25 -12.42
CA PHE A 363 1.02 -13.99 -11.31
C PHE A 363 1.78 -15.25 -11.78
N ASN A 364 1.76 -15.55 -13.08
CA ASN A 364 2.34 -16.75 -13.68
C ASN A 364 1.81 -18.06 -13.08
N LEU A 365 0.50 -18.12 -12.82
CA LEU A 365 -0.18 -19.24 -12.15
C LEU A 365 -1.09 -20.07 -13.08
N LEU A 366 -1.11 -19.79 -14.38
CA LEU A 366 -1.90 -20.59 -15.33
C LEU A 366 -1.42 -22.04 -15.41
N ASP A 367 -0.10 -22.27 -15.39
CA ASP A 367 0.44 -23.64 -15.34
C ASP A 367 0.11 -24.33 -14.01
N TRP A 368 0.12 -23.59 -12.90
CA TRP A 368 -0.33 -24.11 -11.60
C TRP A 368 -1.79 -24.56 -11.62
N ALA A 369 -2.66 -23.90 -12.38
CA ALA A 369 -4.06 -24.27 -12.50
C ALA A 369 -4.31 -25.46 -13.44
N SER A 370 -3.30 -25.95 -14.15
CA SER A 370 -3.43 -27.10 -15.05
C SER A 370 -3.68 -28.42 -14.29
N ALA A 371 -4.42 -29.34 -14.92
CA ALA A 371 -4.79 -30.62 -14.31
C ALA A 371 -3.60 -31.55 -14.09
N ASP A 372 -2.52 -31.40 -14.87
CA ASP A 372 -1.32 -32.22 -14.81
C ASP A 372 -0.21 -31.62 -13.93
N PHE A 373 -0.42 -30.44 -13.34
CA PHE A 373 0.60 -29.73 -12.55
C PHE A 373 1.24 -30.59 -11.45
N GLU A 374 0.44 -31.31 -10.66
CA GLU A 374 0.95 -32.17 -9.57
C GLU A 374 1.82 -33.33 -10.07
N GLN A 375 1.64 -33.74 -11.34
CA GLN A 375 2.38 -34.82 -11.98
C GLN A 375 3.73 -34.35 -12.54
N LYS A 376 3.92 -33.04 -12.74
CA LYS A 376 5.15 -32.47 -13.29
C LYS A 376 6.29 -32.53 -12.28
N HIS A 377 7.49 -32.81 -12.76
CA HIS A 377 8.69 -32.65 -11.95
C HIS A 377 9.03 -31.16 -11.85
N ILE A 378 8.89 -30.61 -10.65
CA ILE A 378 9.17 -29.20 -10.34
C ILE A 378 10.15 -29.20 -9.17
N GLU A 379 11.20 -28.40 -9.29
CA GLU A 379 12.20 -28.21 -8.23
C GLU A 379 11.54 -27.65 -6.95
N ASP A 380 12.00 -28.10 -5.79
CA ASP A 380 11.39 -27.78 -4.50
C ASP A 380 11.31 -26.26 -4.22
N ASP A 381 12.35 -25.50 -4.58
CA ASP A 381 12.36 -24.05 -4.40
C ASP A 381 11.34 -23.35 -5.31
N THR A 382 11.23 -23.79 -6.56
CA THR A 382 10.22 -23.28 -7.50
C THR A 382 8.81 -23.59 -6.99
N LEU A 383 8.59 -24.81 -6.49
CA LEU A 383 7.31 -25.22 -5.92
C LEU A 383 6.94 -24.37 -4.68
N ARG A 384 7.89 -24.09 -3.79
CA ARG A 384 7.68 -23.20 -2.63
C ARG A 384 7.26 -21.79 -3.07
N HIS A 385 7.95 -21.23 -4.05
CA HIS A 385 7.56 -19.94 -4.62
C HIS A 385 6.15 -20.00 -5.21
N THR A 386 5.79 -21.06 -5.94
CA THR A 386 4.43 -21.24 -6.48
C THR A 386 3.38 -21.28 -5.37
N ILE A 387 3.63 -22.02 -4.27
CA ILE A 387 2.71 -22.09 -3.13
C ILE A 387 2.45 -20.69 -2.56
N SER A 388 3.52 -19.92 -2.30
CA SER A 388 3.39 -18.54 -1.82
C SER A 388 2.73 -17.61 -2.84
N MET A 389 3.02 -17.75 -4.14
CA MET A 389 2.38 -16.95 -5.18
C MET A 389 0.87 -17.18 -5.24
N VAL A 390 0.40 -18.42 -5.03
CA VAL A 390 -1.04 -18.74 -4.94
C VAL A 390 -1.65 -18.11 -3.70
N GLU A 391 -0.96 -18.10 -2.56
CA GLU A 391 -1.43 -17.41 -1.35
C GLU A 391 -1.59 -15.90 -1.61
N GLU A 392 -0.61 -15.27 -2.25
CA GLU A 392 -0.65 -13.84 -2.57
C GLU A 392 -1.73 -13.53 -3.63
N PHE A 393 -1.92 -14.40 -4.63
CA PHE A 393 -3.01 -14.29 -5.62
C PHE A 393 -4.40 -14.34 -4.94
N LEU A 394 -4.64 -15.34 -4.09
CA LEU A 394 -5.90 -15.44 -3.35
C LEU A 394 -6.10 -14.25 -2.41
N GLY A 395 -5.00 -13.77 -1.80
CA GLY A 395 -5.00 -12.56 -0.97
C GLY A 395 -5.43 -11.32 -1.75
N LEU A 396 -4.91 -11.15 -2.96
CA LEU A 396 -5.32 -10.05 -3.84
C LEU A 396 -6.81 -10.11 -4.19
N LEU A 397 -7.36 -11.29 -4.48
CA LEU A 397 -8.79 -11.45 -4.71
C LEU A 397 -9.62 -11.09 -3.47
N VAL A 398 -9.16 -11.51 -2.28
CA VAL A 398 -9.80 -11.15 -1.00
C VAL A 398 -9.82 -9.63 -0.85
N THR A 399 -8.70 -8.94 -1.11
CA THR A 399 -8.62 -7.48 -1.06
C THR A 399 -9.53 -6.81 -2.09
N ILE A 400 -9.51 -7.24 -3.36
CA ILE A 400 -10.31 -6.64 -4.43
C ILE A 400 -11.81 -6.73 -4.11
N VAL A 401 -12.29 -7.87 -3.62
CA VAL A 401 -13.71 -8.07 -3.29
C VAL A 401 -14.11 -7.38 -1.99
N GLY A 402 -13.25 -7.44 -0.96
CA GLY A 402 -13.56 -6.98 0.40
C GLY A 402 -13.38 -5.47 0.63
N SER A 403 -12.53 -4.79 -0.16
CA SER A 403 -12.17 -3.37 0.06
C SER A 403 -13.24 -2.41 -0.46
N ARG A 404 -14.41 -2.40 0.19
CA ARG A 404 -15.58 -1.58 -0.20
C ARG A 404 -15.80 -0.34 0.66
N TYR A 405 -15.02 -0.16 1.71
CA TYR A 405 -15.06 1.05 2.57
C TYR A 405 -14.31 2.24 1.91
N VAL A 406 -14.51 2.43 0.60
CA VAL A 406 -13.94 3.53 -0.17
C VAL A 406 -15.09 4.28 -0.84
N PRO A 407 -15.32 5.57 -0.52
CA PRO A 407 -16.39 6.34 -1.14
C PRO A 407 -16.28 6.36 -2.66
N GLY A 408 -17.37 5.95 -3.34
CA GLY A 408 -17.43 5.80 -4.79
C GLY A 408 -17.29 4.35 -5.26
N VAL A 409 -16.63 3.47 -4.49
CA VAL A 409 -16.66 2.02 -4.72
C VAL A 409 -17.85 1.41 -3.98
N GLY A 410 -17.92 1.63 -2.66
CA GLY A 410 -19.07 1.28 -1.83
C GLY A 410 -19.95 2.50 -1.53
N GLU A 411 -21.19 2.24 -1.16
CA GLU A 411 -22.14 3.22 -0.62
C GLU A 411 -21.79 3.54 0.84
N VAL A 412 -20.65 4.23 1.02
CA VAL A 412 -20.09 4.59 2.32
C VAL A 412 -19.62 6.04 2.34
N THR A 413 -19.54 6.62 3.53
CA THR A 413 -18.97 7.94 3.77
C THR A 413 -17.47 7.87 4.12
N ASN A 414 -16.81 9.04 4.16
CA ASN A 414 -15.44 9.11 4.68
C ASN A 414 -15.38 8.74 6.18
N GLU A 415 -16.43 9.03 6.95
CA GLU A 415 -16.52 8.65 8.36
C GLU A 415 -16.59 7.13 8.52
N ASP A 416 -17.38 6.43 7.69
CA ASP A 416 -17.46 4.96 7.71
C ASP A 416 -16.11 4.32 7.39
N ARG A 417 -15.35 4.89 6.46
CA ARG A 417 -13.98 4.47 6.16
C ARG A 417 -13.08 4.61 7.39
N THR A 418 -13.11 5.76 8.07
CA THR A 418 -12.32 5.99 9.29
C THR A 418 -12.77 5.07 10.43
N LYS A 419 -14.07 4.84 10.60
CA LYS A 419 -14.62 3.86 11.57
C LYS A 419 -14.07 2.47 11.29
N LYS A 420 -14.08 2.01 10.03
CA LYS A 420 -13.56 0.70 9.65
C LYS A 420 -12.09 0.54 10.04
N GLU A 421 -11.25 1.53 9.75
CA GLU A 421 -9.83 1.53 10.15
C GLU A 421 -9.65 1.38 11.66
N ILE A 422 -10.38 2.17 12.46
CA ILE A 422 -10.31 2.13 13.92
C ILE A 422 -10.79 0.77 14.46
N ILE A 423 -11.87 0.23 13.90
CA ILE A 423 -12.39 -1.08 14.27
C ILE A 423 -11.31 -2.15 14.07
N GLN A 424 -10.69 -2.19 12.88
CA GLN A 424 -9.65 -3.18 12.59
C GLN A 424 -8.42 -3.01 13.50
N MET A 425 -7.93 -1.78 13.68
CA MET A 425 -6.83 -1.52 14.61
C MET A 425 -7.13 -2.02 16.02
N LEU A 426 -8.32 -1.72 16.55
CA LEU A 426 -8.70 -2.15 17.90
C LEU A 426 -8.99 -3.65 18.02
N CYS A 427 -9.26 -4.35 16.92
CA CYS A 427 -9.27 -5.81 16.87
C CYS A 427 -7.88 -6.43 17.03
N VAL A 428 -6.80 -5.69 16.73
CA VAL A 428 -5.41 -6.14 16.98
C VAL A 428 -5.08 -6.00 18.46
N LYS A 429 -5.36 -4.84 19.07
CA LYS A 429 -5.14 -4.56 20.49
C LYS A 429 -5.84 -3.26 20.92
N PRO A 430 -6.17 -3.08 22.21
CA PRO A 430 -6.47 -1.77 22.77
C PRO A 430 -5.32 -0.78 22.58
N MET A 431 -5.62 0.46 22.20
CA MET A 431 -4.60 1.48 21.88
C MET A 431 -4.88 2.82 22.55
N PRO A 432 -3.84 3.58 22.96
CA PRO A 432 -4.00 4.97 23.37
C PRO A 432 -4.37 5.87 22.18
N HIS A 433 -4.93 7.03 22.49
CA HIS A 433 -5.34 8.04 21.50
C HIS A 433 -4.27 8.35 20.45
N SER A 434 -3.05 8.66 20.91
CA SER A 434 -1.96 9.09 20.03
C SER A 434 -1.47 7.99 19.08
N GLU A 435 -1.57 6.73 19.48
CA GLU A 435 -1.21 5.58 18.63
C GLU A 435 -2.26 5.35 17.55
N LEU A 436 -3.55 5.48 17.88
CA LEU A 436 -4.63 5.44 16.90
C LEU A 436 -4.50 6.58 15.90
N ASN A 437 -4.29 7.80 16.37
CA ASN A 437 -4.18 8.98 15.51
C ASN A 437 -3.03 8.84 14.51
N ARG A 438 -1.85 8.36 14.94
CA ARG A 438 -0.69 8.18 14.06
C ARG A 438 -0.88 7.07 13.01
N SER A 439 -1.80 6.15 13.26
CA SER A 439 -2.07 5.00 12.39
C SER A 439 -3.15 5.29 11.35
N LEU A 440 -3.79 6.46 11.41
CA LEU A 440 -4.78 6.93 10.45
C LEU A 440 -4.17 7.91 9.43
N PRO A 441 -4.68 7.93 8.19
CA PRO A 441 -4.24 8.91 7.20
C PRO A 441 -4.70 10.32 7.57
N GLU A 442 -3.84 11.30 7.36
CA GLU A 442 -4.15 12.74 7.52
C GLU A 442 -4.82 13.30 6.27
N ASP A 443 -5.76 14.22 6.47
CA ASP A 443 -6.38 15.02 5.42
C ASP A 443 -5.59 16.31 5.13
N GLN A 444 -6.18 17.21 4.32
CA GLN A 444 -5.52 18.45 3.90
C GLN A 444 -5.26 19.44 5.04
N SER A 445 -6.03 19.32 6.12
CA SER A 445 -5.99 20.13 7.34
C SER A 445 -5.13 19.48 8.43
N HIS A 446 -4.45 18.36 8.12
CA HIS A 446 -3.72 17.53 9.08
C HIS A 446 -4.61 16.89 10.15
N GLU A 447 -5.88 16.66 9.81
CA GLU A 447 -6.83 15.96 10.66
C GLU A 447 -7.03 14.52 10.15
N THR A 448 -7.23 13.57 11.07
CA THR A 448 -7.46 12.15 10.73
C THR A 448 -8.94 11.78 10.70
N GLY A 449 -9.81 12.66 11.20
CA GLY A 449 -11.22 12.36 11.48
C GLY A 449 -11.45 11.49 12.71
N LEU A 450 -10.42 11.14 13.50
CA LEU A 450 -10.54 10.30 14.69
C LEU A 450 -11.56 10.85 15.70
N GLU A 451 -11.48 12.14 16.03
CA GLU A 451 -12.35 12.78 17.02
C GLU A 451 -13.84 12.68 16.67
N ALA A 452 -14.16 12.75 15.38
CA ALA A 452 -15.53 12.72 14.91
C ALA A 452 -16.20 11.37 15.19
N VAL A 453 -15.44 10.25 15.14
CA VAL A 453 -16.02 8.90 15.11
C VAL A 453 -15.62 8.01 16.29
N ILE A 454 -14.57 8.34 17.05
CA ILE A 454 -14.02 7.44 18.08
C ILE A 454 -15.04 7.04 19.15
N HIS A 455 -15.92 7.96 19.53
CA HIS A 455 -16.95 7.73 20.54
C HIS A 455 -18.04 6.75 20.07
N GLU A 456 -18.20 6.56 18.77
CA GLU A 456 -19.12 5.59 18.20
C GLU A 456 -18.53 4.18 18.24
N VAL A 457 -17.23 4.04 18.02
CA VAL A 457 -16.57 2.74 17.83
C VAL A 457 -15.89 2.18 19.08
N ALA A 458 -15.47 3.02 20.02
CA ALA A 458 -14.64 2.57 21.14
C ALA A 458 -15.03 3.21 22.48
N ASP A 459 -14.76 2.48 23.56
CA ASP A 459 -14.90 2.95 24.94
C ASP A 459 -13.52 3.25 25.53
N PHE A 460 -13.38 4.41 26.17
CA PHE A 460 -12.13 4.82 26.81
C PHE A 460 -12.00 4.19 28.21
N THR A 461 -10.95 3.39 28.40
CA THR A 461 -10.58 2.81 29.69
C THR A 461 -9.51 3.68 30.36
N LYS A 462 -9.84 4.27 31.51
CA LYS A 462 -8.89 5.05 32.31
C LYS A 462 -7.73 4.18 32.78
N PRO A 463 -6.51 4.73 32.89
CA PRO A 463 -5.36 3.96 33.34
C PRO A 463 -5.50 3.57 34.82
N THR A 464 -5.28 2.30 35.12
CA THR A 464 -5.16 1.79 36.50
C THR A 464 -3.71 1.93 36.94
N GLY A 465 -3.40 3.02 37.66
CA GLY A 465 -2.07 3.27 38.26
C GLY A 465 -1.34 4.50 37.70
N SER A 466 -0.46 5.09 38.51
CA SER A 466 0.39 6.22 38.14
C SER A 466 1.50 5.76 37.18
N GLY A 467 1.27 5.90 35.87
CA GLY A 467 2.25 5.59 34.82
C GLY A 467 1.67 5.01 33.53
N ASN A 468 0.44 4.48 33.57
CA ASN A 468 -0.22 3.97 32.38
C ASN A 468 -0.99 5.07 31.65
N ARG A 469 -1.00 5.02 30.32
CA ARG A 469 -1.87 5.87 29.48
C ARG A 469 -3.23 5.19 29.35
N GLY A 470 -4.32 5.98 29.31
CA GLY A 470 -5.64 5.44 29.03
C GLY A 470 -5.72 4.90 27.60
N VAL A 471 -6.53 3.85 27.42
CA VAL A 471 -6.63 3.13 26.13
C VAL A 471 -8.07 3.03 25.68
N TYR A 472 -8.28 3.06 24.37
CA TYR A 472 -9.56 2.75 23.73
C TYR A 472 -9.69 1.25 23.53
N LYS A 473 -10.87 0.73 23.81
CA LYS A 473 -11.27 -0.66 23.55
C LYS A 473 -12.46 -0.67 22.62
N LEU A 474 -12.46 -1.59 21.66
CA LEU A 474 -13.56 -1.76 20.72
C LEU A 474 -14.86 -2.12 21.45
N LYS A 475 -15.97 -1.51 21.03
CA LYS A 475 -17.29 -1.84 21.58
C LYS A 475 -17.70 -3.29 21.24
N PRO A 476 -18.37 -4.02 22.15
CA PRO A 476 -18.68 -5.43 21.97
C PRO A 476 -19.42 -5.82 20.69
N HIS A 477 -20.32 -4.96 20.19
CA HIS A 477 -21.13 -5.24 19.00
C HIS A 477 -20.36 -5.07 17.68
N LEU A 478 -19.20 -4.41 17.68
CA LEU A 478 -18.40 -4.14 16.47
C LEU A 478 -17.37 -5.22 16.18
N TYR A 479 -17.18 -6.20 17.06
CA TYR A 479 -16.27 -7.31 16.79
C TYR A 479 -16.75 -8.23 15.66
N ASP A 480 -18.04 -8.19 15.31
CA ASP A 480 -18.56 -8.90 14.15
C ASP A 480 -18.16 -8.24 12.81
N GLU A 481 -17.61 -7.02 12.85
CA GLU A 481 -17.04 -6.33 11.71
C GLU A 481 -15.54 -6.63 11.51
N TYR A 482 -14.93 -7.48 12.34
CA TYR A 482 -13.54 -7.89 12.18
C TYR A 482 -13.31 -8.57 10.83
N ASP A 483 -12.27 -8.14 10.12
CA ASP A 483 -11.83 -8.73 8.87
C ASP A 483 -10.43 -9.33 9.04
N THR A 484 -10.35 -10.66 8.97
CA THR A 484 -9.08 -11.39 9.13
C THR A 484 -8.03 -11.00 8.10
N PHE A 485 -8.45 -10.66 6.88
CA PHE A 485 -7.55 -10.30 5.79
C PHE A 485 -7.62 -8.81 5.46
N PHE A 486 -7.84 -7.97 6.46
CA PHE A 486 -7.80 -6.53 6.27
C PHE A 486 -6.47 -6.09 5.65
N TYR A 487 -6.54 -5.49 4.46
CA TYR A 487 -5.38 -5.30 3.59
C TYR A 487 -4.39 -4.24 4.07
N HIS A 488 -4.72 -3.49 5.13
CA HIS A 488 -3.80 -2.56 5.78
C HIS A 488 -3.01 -3.18 6.93
N TYR A 489 -3.32 -4.41 7.35
CA TYR A 489 -2.52 -5.09 8.35
C TYR A 489 -1.13 -5.42 7.81
N THR A 490 -0.11 -5.23 8.63
CA THR A 490 1.16 -5.92 8.42
C THR A 490 0.98 -7.43 8.64
N ARG A 491 1.95 -8.22 8.20
CA ARG A 491 1.93 -9.68 8.43
C ARG A 491 1.85 -10.03 9.92
N GLU A 492 2.52 -9.24 10.75
CA GLU A 492 2.51 -9.37 12.21
C GLU A 492 1.15 -8.99 12.81
N GLU A 493 0.52 -7.92 12.32
CA GLU A 493 -0.81 -7.48 12.78
C GLU A 493 -1.90 -8.46 12.38
N LEU A 494 -1.84 -9.01 11.17
CA LEU A 494 -2.75 -10.06 10.72
C LEU A 494 -2.68 -11.26 11.66
N SER A 495 -1.47 -11.81 11.88
CA SER A 495 -1.29 -12.96 12.77
C SER A 495 -1.76 -12.68 14.20
N ARG A 496 -1.45 -11.48 14.73
CA ARG A 496 -1.84 -11.09 16.09
C ARG A 496 -3.35 -10.91 16.21
N SER A 497 -3.99 -10.24 15.25
CA SER A 497 -5.44 -10.03 15.28
C SER A 497 -6.19 -11.35 15.19
N GLU A 498 -5.74 -12.29 14.36
CA GLU A 498 -6.39 -13.60 14.22
C GLU A 498 -6.29 -14.41 15.52
N GLU A 499 -5.13 -14.41 16.18
CA GLU A 499 -4.94 -15.04 17.49
C GLU A 499 -5.84 -14.41 18.56
N GLU A 500 -5.81 -13.09 18.69
CA GLU A 500 -6.60 -12.35 19.68
C GLU A 500 -8.10 -12.59 19.50
N GLN A 501 -8.61 -12.53 18.25
CA GLN A 501 -10.01 -12.73 17.97
C GLN A 501 -10.46 -14.19 18.17
N ARG A 502 -9.62 -15.18 17.85
CA ARG A 502 -9.92 -16.60 18.19
C ARG A 502 -9.99 -16.80 19.70
N ASN A 503 -9.03 -16.25 20.46
CA ASN A 503 -9.03 -16.32 21.91
C ASN A 503 -10.28 -15.66 22.52
N ARG A 504 -10.68 -14.49 22.01
CA ARG A 504 -11.91 -13.79 22.42
C ARG A 504 -13.16 -14.64 22.18
N ARG A 505 -13.29 -15.23 20.98
CA ARG A 505 -14.45 -16.08 20.63
C ARG A 505 -14.51 -17.32 21.50
N LYS A 506 -13.35 -17.97 21.74
CA LYS A 506 -13.23 -19.09 22.67
C LYS A 506 -13.70 -18.73 24.07
N ALA A 507 -13.24 -17.60 24.61
CA ALA A 507 -13.65 -17.11 25.92
C ALA A 507 -15.16 -16.78 25.99
N ALA A 508 -15.76 -16.39 24.87
CA ALA A 508 -17.20 -16.14 24.74
C ALA A 508 -18.03 -17.42 24.47
N GLY A 509 -17.42 -18.60 24.39
CA GLY A 509 -18.11 -19.85 24.04
C GLY A 509 -18.60 -19.91 22.59
N LEU A 510 -18.08 -19.04 21.71
CA LEU A 510 -18.39 -19.02 20.29
C LEU A 510 -17.42 -19.95 19.52
N PRO A 511 -17.80 -20.39 18.30
CA PRO A 511 -16.87 -21.14 17.45
C PRO A 511 -15.54 -20.41 17.26
N GLU A 512 -14.43 -21.13 17.43
CA GLU A 512 -13.04 -20.64 17.31
C GLU A 512 -12.65 -20.37 15.83
N CYS A 513 -13.47 -19.61 15.11
CA CYS A 513 -13.19 -19.14 13.75
C CYS A 513 -13.67 -17.70 13.55
N CYS A 514 -13.04 -17.02 12.61
CA CYS A 514 -13.38 -15.65 12.24
C CYS A 514 -14.03 -15.67 10.85
N PRO A 515 -15.37 -15.74 10.74
CA PRO A 515 -16.04 -15.68 9.45
C PRO A 515 -15.89 -14.27 8.83
N PRO A 516 -15.92 -14.14 7.49
CA PRO A 516 -15.86 -12.85 6.84
C PRO A 516 -17.01 -11.92 7.28
N PRO A 517 -16.72 -10.63 7.50
CA PRO A 517 -17.73 -9.66 7.90
C PRO A 517 -18.70 -9.35 6.74
N PRO A 518 -19.89 -8.79 7.02
CA PRO A 518 -20.75 -8.25 5.98
C PRO A 518 -20.04 -7.11 5.24
N LEU A 519 -20.29 -7.01 3.94
CA LEU A 519 -19.71 -6.00 3.07
C LEU A 519 -20.75 -4.91 2.77
N PRO A 520 -20.35 -3.62 2.69
CA PRO A 520 -21.26 -2.57 2.28
C PRO A 520 -21.69 -2.77 0.82
N GLN A 521 -22.85 -2.20 0.48
CA GLN A 521 -23.39 -2.20 -0.87
C GLN A 521 -22.43 -1.48 -1.83
N LEU A 522 -22.23 -2.03 -3.02
CA LEU A 522 -21.44 -1.42 -4.08
C LEU A 522 -22.24 -0.33 -4.78
N THR A 523 -21.55 0.73 -5.19
CA THR A 523 -22.16 1.74 -6.05
C THR A 523 -22.50 1.15 -7.43
N PRO A 524 -23.45 1.74 -8.17
CA PRO A 524 -23.85 1.25 -9.48
C PRO A 524 -22.71 0.95 -10.48
N PRO A 525 -21.65 1.78 -10.62
CA PRO A 525 -20.53 1.49 -11.52
C PRO A 525 -19.72 0.24 -11.14
N PHE A 526 -19.73 -0.15 -9.86
CA PHE A 526 -18.96 -1.27 -9.35
C PHE A 526 -19.81 -2.51 -9.07
N ARG A 527 -21.12 -2.49 -9.34
CA ARG A 527 -22.06 -3.58 -9.01
C ARG A 527 -21.60 -4.95 -9.52
N LEU A 528 -20.99 -5.00 -10.70
CA LEU A 528 -20.52 -6.25 -11.32
C LEU A 528 -19.36 -6.91 -10.57
N LEU A 529 -18.64 -6.18 -9.71
CA LEU A 529 -17.60 -6.75 -8.84
C LEU A 529 -18.16 -7.88 -7.95
N ALA A 530 -19.41 -7.79 -7.51
CA ALA A 530 -20.06 -8.84 -6.71
C ALA A 530 -20.17 -10.18 -7.47
N SER A 531 -20.22 -10.14 -8.81
CA SER A 531 -20.32 -11.35 -9.63
C SER A 531 -19.00 -12.11 -9.79
N LEU A 532 -17.87 -11.50 -9.39
CA LEU A 532 -16.53 -12.02 -9.66
C LEU A 532 -16.33 -13.44 -9.11
N LEU A 533 -16.77 -13.71 -7.87
CA LEU A 533 -16.55 -14.98 -7.19
C LEU A 533 -17.50 -16.10 -7.64
N GLN A 534 -18.59 -15.79 -8.36
CA GLN A 534 -19.47 -16.80 -8.95
C GLN A 534 -19.11 -17.16 -10.40
N SER A 535 -18.09 -16.52 -10.97
CA SER A 535 -17.54 -16.85 -12.29
C SER A 535 -16.97 -18.26 -12.33
N ASP A 536 -16.97 -18.89 -13.50
CA ASP A 536 -16.46 -20.25 -13.66
C ASP A 536 -14.95 -20.32 -13.41
N ALA A 537 -14.20 -19.27 -13.79
CA ALA A 537 -12.79 -19.12 -13.51
C ALA A 537 -12.49 -19.07 -12.00
N ALA A 538 -13.21 -18.23 -11.23
CA ALA A 538 -13.02 -18.14 -9.79
C ALA A 538 -13.39 -19.44 -9.07
N LEU A 539 -14.53 -20.05 -9.45
CA LEU A 539 -14.95 -21.34 -8.92
C LEU A 539 -13.95 -22.45 -9.25
N HIS A 540 -13.39 -22.46 -10.46
CA HIS A 540 -12.36 -23.42 -10.86
C HIS A 540 -11.11 -23.31 -9.99
N VAL A 541 -10.61 -22.09 -9.75
CA VAL A 541 -9.44 -21.87 -8.87
C VAL A 541 -9.72 -22.30 -7.43
N ILE A 542 -10.86 -21.90 -6.86
CA ILE A 542 -11.26 -22.30 -5.49
C ILE A 542 -11.33 -23.82 -5.39
N ARG A 543 -11.93 -24.50 -6.38
CA ARG A 543 -12.01 -25.96 -6.41
C ARG A 543 -10.63 -26.62 -6.45
N ILE A 544 -9.71 -26.13 -7.28
CA ILE A 544 -8.33 -26.66 -7.33
C ILE A 544 -7.66 -26.60 -5.96
N VAL A 545 -7.80 -25.47 -5.24
CA VAL A 545 -7.23 -25.31 -3.89
C VAL A 545 -7.82 -26.35 -2.92
N LEU A 546 -9.14 -26.53 -2.92
CA LEU A 546 -9.79 -27.50 -2.03
C LEU A 546 -9.49 -28.96 -2.43
N GLU A 547 -9.40 -29.27 -3.72
CA GLU A 547 -9.04 -30.60 -4.22
C GLU A 547 -7.63 -30.98 -3.78
N ARG A 548 -6.66 -30.07 -3.92
CA ARG A 548 -5.27 -30.29 -3.48
C ARG A 548 -5.14 -30.37 -1.96
N ALA A 549 -5.99 -29.66 -1.21
CA ALA A 549 -6.06 -29.81 0.23
C ALA A 549 -6.50 -31.23 0.66
N LEU A 550 -7.40 -31.84 -0.11
CA LEU A 550 -7.92 -33.18 0.16
C LEU A 550 -7.00 -34.30 -0.37
N ASP A 551 -6.23 -34.04 -1.42
CA ASP A 551 -5.27 -35.01 -1.98
C ASP A 551 -3.95 -35.03 -1.19
N LEU A 552 -3.70 -36.13 -0.48
CA LEU A 552 -2.47 -36.35 0.29
C LEU A 552 -1.19 -36.41 -0.58
N ARG A 553 -1.33 -36.59 -1.90
CA ARG A 553 -0.20 -36.59 -2.84
C ARG A 553 0.10 -35.19 -3.39
N ALA A 554 -0.82 -34.25 -3.27
CA ALA A 554 -0.64 -32.90 -3.78
C ALA A 554 0.43 -32.16 -2.97
N ARG A 555 1.42 -31.64 -3.69
CA ARG A 555 2.56 -30.91 -3.13
C ARG A 555 2.32 -29.39 -3.15
N SER A 556 1.48 -28.87 -4.04
CA SER A 556 1.22 -27.43 -4.17
C SER A 556 0.10 -26.92 -3.26
N PHE A 557 0.22 -27.22 -1.97
CA PHE A 557 -0.81 -26.95 -0.97
C PHE A 557 -0.24 -26.18 0.24
N SER A 558 -1.03 -25.26 0.79
CA SER A 558 -0.85 -24.74 2.15
C SER A 558 -2.19 -24.49 2.86
N GLU A 559 -2.18 -24.49 4.20
CA GLU A 559 -3.37 -24.14 5.00
C GLU A 559 -3.84 -22.70 4.73
N THR A 560 -2.91 -21.77 4.51
CA THR A 560 -3.21 -20.38 4.19
C THR A 560 -3.99 -20.24 2.88
N GLN A 561 -3.70 -21.06 1.86
CA GLN A 561 -4.49 -21.10 0.62
C GLN A 561 -5.94 -21.51 0.91
N VAL A 562 -6.13 -22.54 1.74
CA VAL A 562 -7.47 -22.97 2.14
C VAL A 562 -8.18 -21.89 2.92
N HIS A 563 -7.52 -21.26 3.90
CA HIS A 563 -8.12 -20.17 4.68
C HIS A 563 -8.63 -19.04 3.78
N LYS A 564 -7.81 -18.56 2.84
CA LYS A 564 -8.20 -17.52 1.89
C LYS A 564 -9.32 -17.97 0.95
N ALA A 565 -9.28 -19.22 0.47
CA ALA A 565 -10.36 -19.77 -0.36
C ALA A 565 -11.70 -19.85 0.40
N LEU A 566 -11.69 -20.29 1.67
CA LEU A 566 -12.86 -20.30 2.53
C LEU A 566 -13.37 -18.87 2.80
N HIS A 567 -12.47 -17.91 2.99
CA HIS A 567 -12.83 -16.50 3.17
C HIS A 567 -13.53 -15.90 1.93
N LEU A 568 -13.01 -16.21 0.73
CA LEU A 568 -13.65 -15.82 -0.53
C LEU A 568 -15.06 -16.42 -0.67
N ILE A 569 -15.23 -17.73 -0.38
CA ILE A 569 -16.55 -18.37 -0.37
C ILE A 569 -17.48 -17.64 0.61
N GLY A 570 -16.97 -17.26 1.79
CA GLY A 570 -17.76 -16.52 2.76
C GLY A 570 -18.19 -15.13 2.26
N TYR A 571 -17.32 -14.36 1.61
CA TYR A 571 -17.75 -13.09 0.97
C TYR A 571 -18.84 -13.31 -0.08
N ALA A 572 -18.71 -14.34 -0.93
CA ALA A 572 -19.71 -14.63 -1.95
C ALA A 572 -21.08 -14.98 -1.33
N LEU A 573 -21.09 -15.77 -0.24
CA LEU A 573 -22.31 -16.07 0.50
C LEU A 573 -22.89 -14.84 1.21
N ARG A 574 -22.05 -13.95 1.75
CA ARG A 574 -22.49 -12.69 2.38
C ARG A 574 -23.13 -11.73 1.38
N ASP A 575 -22.57 -11.62 0.18
CA ASP A 575 -23.17 -10.80 -0.87
C ASP A 575 -24.53 -11.35 -1.31
N GLU A 576 -24.66 -12.67 -1.45
CA GLU A 576 -25.96 -13.31 -1.76
C GLU A 576 -26.97 -13.12 -0.62
N GLU A 577 -26.56 -13.34 0.64
CA GLU A 577 -27.37 -13.13 1.85
C GLU A 577 -27.87 -11.68 1.97
N SER A 578 -27.07 -10.70 1.53
CA SER A 578 -27.43 -9.28 1.61
C SER A 578 -28.66 -8.91 0.76
N GLY A 579 -28.96 -9.66 -0.29
CA GLY A 579 -30.05 -9.36 -1.22
C GLY A 579 -29.85 -8.10 -2.08
N HIS A 580 -28.69 -7.44 -2.02
CA HIS A 580 -28.41 -6.23 -2.80
C HIS A 580 -28.28 -6.49 -4.31
N TYR A 581 -27.99 -7.73 -4.72
CA TYR A 581 -27.65 -8.10 -6.08
C TYR A 581 -28.48 -9.28 -6.58
N GLU A 582 -29.43 -8.99 -7.47
CA GLU A 582 -30.41 -9.94 -8.02
C GLU A 582 -29.81 -11.05 -8.89
N PHE A 583 -28.60 -10.84 -9.42
CA PHE A 583 -27.92 -11.78 -10.30
C PHE A 583 -27.05 -12.80 -9.55
N LEU A 584 -26.95 -12.71 -8.22
CA LEU A 584 -26.16 -13.64 -7.42
C LEU A 584 -26.96 -14.91 -7.12
N ALA A 585 -26.33 -16.04 -7.42
CA ALA A 585 -26.84 -17.37 -7.08
C ALA A 585 -25.65 -18.29 -6.74
N PHE A 586 -24.74 -17.79 -5.92
CA PHE A 586 -23.48 -18.45 -5.61
C PHE A 586 -23.72 -19.77 -4.89
N SER A 587 -24.60 -19.82 -3.89
CA SER A 587 -24.96 -21.02 -3.13
C SER A 587 -25.43 -22.17 -4.05
N SER A 588 -26.37 -21.87 -4.94
CA SER A 588 -26.92 -22.81 -5.92
C SER A 588 -25.89 -23.23 -6.98
N ARG A 589 -24.98 -22.34 -7.38
CA ARG A 589 -23.85 -22.68 -8.26
C ARG A 589 -22.84 -23.58 -7.55
N ALA A 590 -22.47 -23.24 -6.30
CA ALA A 590 -21.55 -23.99 -5.47
C ALA A 590 -22.05 -25.42 -5.21
N ALA A 591 -23.35 -25.61 -5.05
CA ALA A 591 -23.95 -26.95 -4.97
C ALA A 591 -23.81 -27.71 -6.31
N ARG A 592 -24.19 -27.10 -7.44
CA ARG A 592 -24.13 -27.74 -8.77
C ARG A 592 -22.72 -28.11 -9.21
N CYS A 593 -21.72 -27.28 -8.92
CA CYS A 593 -20.33 -27.53 -9.32
C CYS A 593 -19.57 -28.44 -8.32
N GLY A 594 -20.25 -28.95 -7.29
CA GLY A 594 -19.68 -29.86 -6.30
C GLY A 594 -18.85 -29.18 -5.20
N LEU A 595 -18.77 -27.84 -5.18
CA LEU A 595 -18.03 -27.09 -4.18
C LEU A 595 -18.60 -27.31 -2.76
N LEU A 596 -19.93 -27.39 -2.59
CA LEU A 596 -20.54 -27.70 -1.30
C LEU A 596 -20.13 -29.09 -0.77
N ALA A 597 -20.05 -30.09 -1.66
CA ALA A 597 -19.58 -31.43 -1.30
C ALA A 597 -18.09 -31.44 -0.94
N GLN A 598 -17.27 -30.61 -1.60
CA GLN A 598 -15.86 -30.43 -1.23
C GLN A 598 -15.71 -29.77 0.14
N LEU A 599 -16.50 -28.75 0.46
CA LEU A 599 -16.51 -28.12 1.79
C LEU A 599 -16.83 -29.13 2.89
N GLN A 600 -17.79 -30.04 2.67
CA GLN A 600 -18.11 -31.11 3.61
C GLN A 600 -16.91 -32.04 3.86
N LYS A 601 -16.18 -32.42 2.80
CA LYS A 601 -14.95 -33.21 2.91
C LYS A 601 -13.84 -32.44 3.65
N ILE A 602 -13.70 -31.14 3.40
CA ILE A 602 -12.74 -30.27 4.09
C ILE A 602 -13.06 -30.20 5.59
N ALA A 603 -14.32 -30.04 5.97
CA ALA A 603 -14.73 -30.02 7.38
C ALA A 603 -14.45 -31.35 8.11
N ALA A 604 -14.43 -32.48 7.39
CA ALA A 604 -14.10 -33.80 7.91
C ALA A 604 -12.58 -34.11 7.86
N SER A 605 -11.79 -33.33 7.13
CA SER A 605 -10.36 -33.59 6.94
C SER A 605 -9.55 -33.23 8.18
N VAL A 606 -8.65 -34.13 8.59
CA VAL A 606 -7.69 -33.90 9.68
C VAL A 606 -6.53 -32.99 9.23
N ARG A 607 -6.23 -32.94 7.91
CA ARG A 607 -5.13 -32.15 7.37
C ARG A 607 -5.34 -30.63 7.47
N VAL A 608 -6.60 -30.19 7.60
CA VAL A 608 -7.01 -28.78 7.68
C VAL A 608 -7.92 -28.55 8.88
N ASP A 609 -7.64 -29.26 9.97
CA ASP A 609 -8.43 -29.26 11.22
C ASP A 609 -8.64 -27.84 11.78
N ALA A 610 -7.61 -26.98 11.67
CA ALA A 610 -7.64 -25.58 12.09
C ALA A 610 -8.77 -24.76 11.42
N HIS A 611 -9.19 -25.14 10.21
CA HIS A 611 -10.22 -24.44 9.45
C HIS A 611 -11.58 -25.14 9.47
N ARG A 612 -11.73 -26.26 10.20
CA ARG A 612 -12.99 -26.99 10.34
C ARG A 612 -14.16 -26.10 10.80
N PRO A 613 -14.02 -25.24 11.83
CA PRO A 613 -15.16 -24.45 12.29
C PRO A 613 -15.65 -23.45 11.23
N LEU A 614 -14.73 -22.85 10.46
CA LEU A 614 -15.07 -21.97 9.35
C LEU A 614 -15.75 -22.74 8.21
N ALA A 615 -15.23 -23.91 7.84
CA ALA A 615 -15.86 -24.76 6.83
C ALA A 615 -17.30 -25.17 7.20
N ARG A 616 -17.53 -25.52 8.48
CA ARG A 616 -18.89 -25.81 8.99
C ARG A 616 -19.81 -24.60 8.90
N TRP A 617 -19.32 -23.42 9.27
CA TRP A 617 -20.07 -22.17 9.16
C TRP A 617 -20.50 -21.91 7.71
N LEU A 618 -19.60 -22.10 6.74
CA LEU A 618 -19.89 -21.93 5.31
C LEU A 618 -20.91 -22.96 4.80
N ILE A 619 -20.82 -24.22 5.22
CA ILE A 619 -21.79 -25.27 4.85
C ILE A 619 -23.18 -24.89 5.36
N ALA A 620 -23.29 -24.48 6.62
CA ALA A 620 -24.56 -24.07 7.21
C ALA A 620 -25.16 -22.88 6.44
N LYS A 621 -24.35 -21.85 6.17
CA LYS A 621 -24.80 -20.68 5.39
C LYS A 621 -25.23 -21.03 3.96
N CYS A 622 -24.50 -21.90 3.29
CA CYS A 622 -24.85 -22.35 1.95
C CYS A 622 -26.18 -23.13 1.93
N ARG A 623 -26.42 -24.01 2.93
CA ARG A 623 -27.68 -24.76 3.06
C ARG A 623 -28.87 -23.85 3.37
N GLU A 624 -28.67 -22.87 4.26
CA GLU A 624 -29.66 -21.85 4.60
C GLU A 624 -30.14 -21.11 3.34
N LEU A 625 -29.22 -20.64 2.49
CA LEU A 625 -29.55 -19.93 1.25
C LEU A 625 -30.22 -20.80 0.18
N ILE A 626 -29.93 -22.11 0.15
CA ILE A 626 -30.58 -23.05 -0.78
C ILE A 626 -31.98 -23.47 -0.28
N GLY A 627 -32.37 -23.09 0.95
CA GLY A 627 -33.64 -23.50 1.55
C GLY A 627 -33.64 -24.96 2.01
N GLN A 628 -32.47 -25.56 2.23
CA GLN A 628 -32.32 -26.86 2.88
C GLN A 628 -32.21 -26.60 4.39
N SER A 629 -33.33 -26.48 5.09
CA SER A 629 -33.34 -26.50 6.56
C SER A 629 -32.91 -27.89 7.04
N ASP A 630 -32.13 -27.94 8.13
CA ASP A 630 -31.69 -29.17 8.82
C ASP A 630 -32.88 -29.90 9.50
N GLU A 631 -33.95 -30.23 8.77
CA GLU A 631 -35.03 -31.08 9.28
C GLU A 631 -34.66 -32.58 9.29
N HIS A 632 -33.41 -32.95 8.96
CA HIS A 632 -32.93 -34.35 8.92
C HIS A 632 -31.58 -34.59 9.62
N MET A 633 -31.15 -33.70 10.53
CA MET A 633 -30.22 -34.09 11.60
C MET A 633 -31.04 -34.43 12.85
N GLY A 634 -31.80 -35.53 12.75
CA GLY A 634 -32.44 -36.12 13.91
C GLY A 634 -31.38 -36.60 14.90
N ASP A 635 -31.52 -36.16 16.14
CA ASP A 635 -30.86 -36.70 17.33
C ASP A 635 -30.77 -38.22 17.23
N GLY A 636 -29.57 -38.71 17.00
CA GLY A 636 -29.18 -40.10 17.15
C GLY A 636 -28.36 -40.31 18.41
N GLU A 637 -28.54 -39.50 19.45
CA GLU A 637 -28.09 -39.81 20.81
C GLU A 637 -29.25 -40.47 21.56
N ASN A 638 -29.52 -41.73 21.23
CA ASN A 638 -30.34 -42.57 22.10
C ASN A 638 -29.54 -42.95 23.34
N MET A 639 -30.08 -42.59 24.50
CA MET A 639 -29.73 -43.15 25.79
C MET A 639 -29.88 -44.68 25.73
N GLU A 640 -28.77 -45.40 25.89
CA GLU A 640 -28.79 -46.71 26.53
C GLU A 640 -28.17 -46.56 27.92
N THR A 641 -29.03 -46.57 28.92
CA THR A 641 -28.67 -46.84 30.30
C THR A 641 -28.36 -48.32 30.43
N ASP A 642 -27.08 -48.67 30.54
CA ASP A 642 -26.68 -49.92 31.18
C ASP A 642 -25.65 -49.61 32.28
N GLN A 643 -26.10 -49.87 33.50
CA GLN A 643 -25.26 -50.03 34.67
C GLN A 643 -24.48 -51.33 34.50
N GLU A 644 -23.15 -51.29 34.43
CA GLU A 644 -22.30 -52.37 34.93
C GLU A 644 -20.83 -51.92 35.11
N GLU A 645 -20.15 -52.65 35.96
CA GLU A 645 -19.06 -52.22 36.83
C GLU A 645 -17.72 -51.89 36.12
N LYS A 646 -17.02 -50.86 36.63
CA LYS A 646 -15.62 -50.58 36.32
C LYS A 646 -14.71 -51.69 36.87
N PRO A 647 -13.75 -52.21 36.08
CA PRO A 647 -12.45 -52.61 36.58
C PRO A 647 -11.43 -51.48 36.43
N THR A 648 -10.69 -51.29 37.50
CA THR A 648 -9.58 -50.36 37.70
C THR A 648 -8.38 -50.66 36.79
N SER A 649 -7.93 -49.73 35.93
CA SER A 649 -6.52 -49.66 35.49
C SER A 649 -6.06 -48.39 34.75
N ASP A 650 -6.78 -47.25 34.77
CA ASP A 650 -6.42 -46.10 33.91
C ASP A 650 -5.77 -44.87 34.59
N ASP A 651 -5.49 -44.93 35.90
CA ASP A 651 -4.86 -43.81 36.64
C ASP A 651 -3.38 -43.59 36.27
N THR A 652 -2.77 -44.47 35.48
CA THR A 652 -1.35 -44.35 35.11
C THR A 652 -1.13 -43.60 33.80
N ALA A 653 -2.09 -43.62 32.87
CA ALA A 653 -1.98 -42.94 31.57
C ALA A 653 -2.23 -41.43 31.67
N ASP A 654 -3.21 -41.02 32.47
CA ASP A 654 -3.58 -39.62 32.63
C ASP A 654 -2.58 -38.85 33.53
N ALA A 655 -2.00 -39.55 34.52
CA ALA A 655 -0.89 -39.03 35.32
C ALA A 655 0.37 -38.77 34.47
N GLU A 656 0.69 -39.65 33.52
CA GLU A 656 1.86 -39.48 32.64
C GLU A 656 1.64 -38.39 31.58
N LYS A 657 0.42 -38.23 31.05
CA LYS A 657 0.06 -37.14 30.14
C LYS A 657 0.13 -35.78 30.83
N THR A 658 -0.36 -35.70 32.07
CA THR A 658 -0.29 -34.49 32.90
C THR A 658 1.15 -34.14 33.29
N ARG A 659 1.98 -35.15 33.58
CA ARG A 659 3.42 -34.98 33.87
C ARG A 659 4.19 -34.49 32.64
N ARG A 660 3.91 -35.03 31.44
CA ARG A 660 4.50 -34.55 30.17
C ARG A 660 4.06 -33.14 29.80
N ALA A 661 2.79 -32.79 30.03
CA ALA A 661 2.30 -31.43 29.81
C ALA A 661 2.96 -30.41 30.75
N LYS A 662 3.16 -30.77 32.03
CA LYS A 662 3.84 -29.93 33.01
C LYS A 662 5.33 -29.76 32.70
N LEU A 663 6.03 -30.83 32.32
CA LEU A 663 7.44 -30.78 31.89
C LEU A 663 7.62 -30.00 30.58
N ALA A 664 6.65 -30.04 29.66
CA ALA A 664 6.65 -29.22 28.45
C ALA A 664 6.33 -27.74 28.73
N ALA A 665 5.46 -27.45 29.71
CA ALA A 665 5.22 -26.09 30.18
C ALA A 665 6.46 -25.51 30.88
N GLU A 666 7.11 -26.26 31.77
CA GLU A 666 8.36 -25.85 32.42
C GLU A 666 9.51 -25.70 31.41
N ARG A 667 9.59 -26.55 30.37
CA ARG A 667 10.55 -26.35 29.27
C ARG A 667 10.25 -25.10 28.47
N ARG A 668 8.98 -24.82 28.15
CA ARG A 668 8.57 -23.58 27.45
C ARG A 668 8.84 -22.34 28.28
N GLU A 669 8.59 -22.39 29.58
CA GLU A 669 8.87 -21.30 30.52
C GLU A 669 10.38 -21.07 30.67
N LYS A 670 11.20 -22.13 30.75
CA LYS A 670 12.66 -22.00 30.74
C LYS A 670 13.19 -21.47 29.41
N LEU A 671 12.61 -21.86 28.28
CA LEU A 671 12.96 -21.34 26.94
C LEU A 671 12.57 -19.87 26.80
N MET A 672 11.38 -19.49 27.27
CA MET A 672 10.91 -18.09 27.30
C MET A 672 11.74 -17.23 28.27
N ALA A 673 12.17 -17.79 29.40
CA ALA A 673 13.09 -17.13 30.32
C ALA A 673 14.47 -16.96 29.68
N GLN A 674 15.01 -17.98 29.00
CA GLN A 674 16.25 -17.89 28.24
C GLN A 674 16.17 -16.86 27.11
N ILE A 675 15.06 -16.84 26.36
CA ILE A 675 14.81 -15.86 25.31
C ILE A 675 14.68 -14.47 25.91
N LYS A 676 14.00 -14.29 27.05
CA LYS A 676 13.89 -13.01 27.75
C LYS A 676 15.24 -12.54 28.28
N THR A 677 16.08 -13.43 28.79
CA THR A 677 17.45 -13.10 29.24
C THR A 677 18.35 -12.78 28.05
N GLN A 678 18.24 -13.51 26.94
CA GLN A 678 18.96 -13.22 25.70
C GLN A 678 18.49 -11.90 25.06
N MET A 679 17.19 -11.62 25.09
CA MET A 679 16.60 -10.37 24.59
C MET A 679 16.99 -9.20 25.48
N ASN A 680 16.99 -9.35 26.82
CA ASN A 680 17.46 -8.30 27.72
C ASN A 680 18.97 -8.06 27.60
N ASN A 681 19.77 -9.12 27.42
CA ASN A 681 21.21 -8.98 27.15
C ASN A 681 21.45 -8.36 25.76
N PHE A 682 20.59 -8.64 24.79
CA PHE A 682 20.63 -7.99 23.47
C PHE A 682 20.25 -6.51 23.56
N ILE A 683 19.23 -6.16 24.34
CA ILE A 683 18.80 -4.78 24.58
C ILE A 683 19.88 -4.01 25.36
N SER A 684 20.51 -4.60 26.38
CA SER A 684 21.58 -3.94 27.14
C SER A 684 22.86 -3.75 26.33
N ASN A 685 23.18 -4.71 25.46
CA ASN A 685 24.38 -4.64 24.61
C ASN A 685 24.19 -3.77 23.36
N ASN A 686 22.94 -3.48 22.98
CA ASN A 686 22.58 -2.61 21.85
C ASN A 686 21.73 -1.41 22.32
N ALA A 687 21.94 -0.93 23.55
CA ALA A 687 21.13 0.14 24.14
C ALA A 687 21.11 1.42 23.28
N THR A 688 22.23 1.72 22.62
CA THR A 688 22.36 2.87 21.70
C THR A 688 21.53 2.71 20.41
N LEU A 689 21.26 1.48 19.96
CA LEU A 689 20.45 1.20 18.77
C LEU A 689 18.94 1.41 19.04
N PHE A 690 18.51 1.24 20.29
CA PHE A 690 17.12 1.45 20.70
C PHE A 690 16.82 2.91 21.07
N GLU A 691 17.81 3.67 21.57
CA GLU A 691 17.66 5.12 21.78
C GLU A 691 17.44 5.89 20.46
N GLU A 692 18.03 5.44 19.34
CA GLU A 692 17.81 6.01 18.00
C GLU A 692 16.45 5.65 17.38
N THR A 693 15.70 4.69 17.96
CA THR A 693 14.38 4.29 17.44
C THR A 693 13.21 4.94 18.21
N THR A 694 13.51 5.83 19.17
CA THR A 694 12.48 6.58 19.89
C THR A 694 11.94 7.71 19.00
N THR A 695 10.80 7.45 18.35
CA THR A 695 10.01 8.47 17.66
C THR A 695 9.35 9.40 18.68
N GLU A 696 10.10 10.38 19.19
CA GLU A 696 9.52 11.60 19.74
C GLU A 696 9.80 12.73 18.74
N VAL A 697 8.73 13.18 18.07
CA VAL A 697 8.76 14.47 17.38
C VAL A 697 8.49 15.51 18.46
N THR A 698 9.54 16.11 19.00
CA THR A 698 9.42 17.39 19.70
C THR A 698 9.74 18.52 18.72
N GLU A 699 8.82 19.48 18.66
CA GLU A 699 8.99 20.77 18.01
C GLU A 699 10.06 21.57 18.77
N GLU A 700 11.33 21.47 18.37
CA GLU A 700 12.35 22.48 18.68
C GLU A 700 13.53 22.34 17.70
N GLU A 701 13.44 23.20 16.67
CA GLU A 701 14.50 23.96 15.98
C GLU A 701 15.92 23.38 15.76
N GLN A 702 16.34 23.50 14.49
CA GLN A 702 17.60 24.13 14.06
C GLN A 702 18.81 23.98 14.99
N ASP A 703 19.68 23.01 14.69
CA ASP A 703 21.11 23.28 14.57
C ASP A 703 21.80 22.19 13.75
N LEU A 704 22.47 22.59 12.66
CA LEU A 704 23.43 21.75 11.96
C LEU A 704 24.57 21.42 12.92
N ARG A 705 24.62 20.17 13.42
CA ARG A 705 25.85 19.63 14.00
C ARG A 705 26.69 18.94 12.92
N THR A 706 27.92 19.43 12.80
CA THR A 706 29.00 18.94 11.95
C THR A 706 29.33 17.48 12.29
N LEU A 707 28.97 16.54 11.43
CA LEU A 707 29.48 15.17 11.48
C LEU A 707 30.82 15.09 10.72
N TYR A 708 31.90 15.41 11.43
CA TYR A 708 33.25 14.92 11.12
C TYR A 708 34.07 14.84 12.40
N SER A 709 34.22 13.64 12.96
CA SER A 709 35.43 13.23 13.69
C SER A 709 35.49 11.71 13.84
N GLY A 710 36.58 11.10 13.38
CA GLY A 710 37.03 9.79 13.87
C GLY A 710 37.20 8.72 12.80
N ALA A 711 38.44 8.53 12.35
CA ALA A 711 38.87 7.40 11.54
C ALA A 711 38.86 6.08 12.34
N ALA A 712 38.66 4.96 11.64
CA ALA A 712 38.70 3.61 12.17
C ALA A 712 40.11 3.19 12.60
N LEU A 713 40.32 3.02 13.92
CA LEU A 713 41.27 2.10 14.56
C LEU A 713 40.74 1.83 15.97
N GLY A 714 40.42 0.57 16.29
CA GLY A 714 39.83 0.18 17.58
C GLY A 714 40.78 0.35 18.77
N VAL A 715 40.20 0.57 19.95
CA VAL A 715 40.82 0.96 21.24
C VAL A 715 41.62 -0.17 21.93
N TRP A 716 41.74 -1.34 21.31
CA TRP A 716 42.43 -2.48 21.91
C TRP A 716 43.56 -2.95 21.00
N GLY A 717 44.78 -2.50 21.31
CA GLY A 717 45.98 -3.06 20.72
C GLY A 717 46.14 -4.54 21.09
N GLY A 718 46.72 -5.31 20.16
CA GLY A 718 47.38 -6.58 20.47
C GLY A 718 46.51 -7.82 20.69
N GLY A 719 46.43 -8.64 19.65
CA GLY A 719 46.36 -10.10 19.63
C GLY A 719 45.75 -10.91 20.78
N VAL A 720 44.62 -11.57 20.49
CA VAL A 720 44.32 -12.97 20.87
C VAL A 720 43.46 -13.59 19.75
N PRO A 721 43.65 -14.85 19.32
CA PRO A 721 42.78 -15.50 18.34
C PRO A 721 41.45 -15.92 19.01
N GLU A 722 40.37 -15.26 18.63
CA GLU A 722 38.99 -15.54 19.07
C GLU A 722 38.19 -16.32 17.98
N PRO A 723 37.02 -16.93 18.32
CA PRO A 723 36.42 -18.06 17.58
C PRO A 723 36.06 -17.77 16.11
N PRO A 724 35.84 -18.82 15.28
CA PRO A 724 35.44 -18.68 13.89
C PRO A 724 34.20 -17.78 13.79
N ARG A 725 34.26 -16.81 12.87
CA ARG A 725 33.18 -15.84 12.62
C ARG A 725 32.39 -16.33 11.41
N THR A 726 31.08 -16.41 11.55
CA THR A 726 30.16 -16.76 10.47
C THR A 726 29.77 -15.50 9.71
N CYS A 727 29.93 -15.50 8.39
CA CYS A 727 29.48 -14.39 7.55
C CYS A 727 27.95 -14.27 7.62
N ILE A 728 27.43 -13.09 8.00
CA ILE A 728 25.97 -12.85 8.07
C ILE A 728 25.28 -12.96 6.70
N MET A 729 26.05 -12.79 5.61
CA MET A 729 25.54 -12.78 4.24
C MET A 729 25.52 -14.17 3.61
N CYS A 730 26.58 -14.97 3.74
CA CYS A 730 26.69 -16.30 3.09
C CYS A 730 26.74 -17.49 4.05
N GLN A 731 26.75 -17.27 5.37
CA GLN A 731 26.80 -18.30 6.39
C GLN A 731 28.10 -19.16 6.40
N GLU A 732 29.14 -18.77 5.67
CA GLU A 732 30.46 -19.43 5.73
C GLU A 732 31.22 -19.05 7.01
N GLU A 733 31.85 -20.05 7.65
CA GLU A 733 32.68 -19.87 8.85
C GLU A 733 34.14 -19.66 8.48
N ALA A 734 34.74 -18.56 8.92
CA ALA A 734 36.16 -18.29 8.69
C ALA A 734 36.87 -17.75 9.94
N ARG A 735 38.17 -18.06 10.04
CA ARG A 735 39.04 -17.54 11.09
C ARG A 735 39.78 -16.32 10.56
N VAL A 736 39.75 -15.22 11.30
CA VAL A 736 40.48 -14.00 10.95
C VAL A 736 41.95 -14.20 11.33
N GLU A 737 42.77 -14.67 10.38
CA GLU A 737 44.21 -14.85 10.57
C GLU A 737 44.99 -13.80 9.77
N ILE A 738 46.12 -13.32 10.31
CA ILE A 738 46.98 -12.27 9.72
C ILE A 738 47.46 -12.62 8.30
N LYS A 739 47.46 -13.91 7.92
CA LYS A 739 47.93 -14.41 6.63
C LYS A 739 46.82 -15.02 5.75
N SER A 740 45.55 -14.87 6.13
CA SER A 740 44.40 -15.35 5.34
C SER A 740 43.87 -14.27 4.40
N GLU A 741 43.28 -14.67 3.27
CA GLU A 741 42.56 -13.73 2.39
C GLU A 741 41.38 -13.08 3.13
N PRO A 742 41.11 -11.77 2.93
CA PRO A 742 40.03 -11.09 3.63
C PRO A 742 38.66 -11.63 3.20
N LEU A 743 37.77 -11.91 4.15
CA LEU A 743 36.42 -12.41 3.86
C LEU A 743 35.55 -11.39 3.10
N VAL A 744 35.79 -10.09 3.32
CA VAL A 744 35.14 -8.96 2.65
C VAL A 744 36.13 -7.79 2.62
N LEU A 745 36.24 -7.10 1.48
CA LEU A 745 37.08 -5.92 1.32
C LEU A 745 36.18 -4.72 0.98
N VAL A 746 35.96 -3.83 1.94
CA VAL A 746 35.26 -2.56 1.72
C VAL A 746 36.30 -1.46 1.63
N ALA A 747 36.39 -0.80 0.47
CA ALA A 747 37.27 0.35 0.27
C ALA A 747 36.47 1.55 -0.23
N PHE A 748 36.63 2.69 0.45
CA PHE A 748 36.12 3.98 0.00
C PHE A 748 37.25 4.71 -0.73
N ALA A 749 37.18 4.79 -2.06
CA ALA A 749 38.15 5.52 -2.88
C ALA A 749 37.62 6.93 -3.16
N GLN A 750 38.06 7.92 -2.38
CA GLN A 750 37.79 9.33 -2.67
C GLN A 750 38.91 9.91 -3.55
N HIS A 751 38.61 10.15 -4.83
CA HIS A 751 39.50 10.94 -5.68
C HIS A 751 39.46 12.41 -5.24
N SER A 752 40.39 12.82 -4.38
CA SER A 752 40.54 14.21 -3.96
C SER A 752 41.51 14.96 -4.88
N THR A 753 41.05 16.08 -5.46
CA THR A 753 41.90 17.04 -6.18
C THR A 753 42.59 18.04 -5.25
N VAL A 754 42.33 17.99 -3.94
CA VAL A 754 42.77 19.00 -2.95
C VAL A 754 44.30 18.98 -2.73
N LEU A 755 44.98 17.90 -3.10
CA LEU A 755 46.45 17.77 -2.99
C LEU A 755 47.20 17.80 -4.33
N ASN A 756 46.57 18.24 -5.43
CA ASN A 756 47.29 18.36 -6.70
C ASN A 756 48.26 19.56 -6.66
N ARG A 757 49.48 19.34 -6.16
CA ARG A 757 50.62 20.28 -6.19
C ARG A 757 51.36 20.25 -7.53
N ALA A 758 50.63 20.22 -8.65
CA ALA A 758 51.20 20.49 -9.97
C ALA A 758 50.62 21.79 -10.52
N ARG A 759 51.14 22.92 -10.02
CA ARG A 759 51.24 24.14 -10.85
C ARG A 759 52.43 23.94 -11.79
N GLN A 760 52.15 23.48 -13.01
CA GLN A 760 52.94 23.82 -14.20
C GLN A 760 51.92 24.52 -15.11
N GLY A 761 52.03 25.81 -15.43
CA GLY A 761 53.22 26.47 -15.97
C GLY A 761 53.15 26.36 -17.49
N GLY A 762 52.30 27.20 -18.10
CA GLY A 762 52.00 27.28 -19.54
C GLY A 762 50.79 28.15 -19.77
#